data_AF-G3TR91-F1
#
_entry.id   AF-G3TR91-F1
#
_cell.length_a   1.000
_cell.length_b   1.000
_cell.length_c   1.000
_cell.angle_alpha   90.00
_cell.angle_beta   90.00
_cell.angle_gamma   90.00
#
_symmetry.space_group_name_H-M   'P 1'
#
loop_
_entity.id
_entity.type
_entity.pdbx_description
1 polymer ?
#
loop_
_entity_poly.entity_id
_entity_poly.type
_entity_poly.pdbx_seq_one_letter_code
_entity_poly.pdbx_strand_id
1 'polypeptide(L)'
;LGSRSPVSVRRGRRAMSARARCGLAGSRAQPLAPLWCFSAALGMLWSPVSQAFNLDVERLTVYSGPDDSYFGYAVDFYIPDARTASVLVGAPKANTSQPDIVEGGAVYYCPWPAEGSAQCKQIPFDTTIGSRFLDNRKIRVNGTKEPIEFKSNQWFGAAVRAHRGNVVACAPLYHWRTLKPTSEKDPVGTCYVAIQNFSAYAEYSPCRNSNADPEGQGYCQAGFSLDFYKNGDLIVGGPGSFYWQAQQLVFLSQQYIIANYSFKDILRKLAREKQTDVAPASYDDSYLGYSVAAGEFTGDSQQELVAGIPRGAQNFGYVSIINSTDMTFIQNFTGEQMASYFGYTVTVSDVNNDGMDDILIGAPIFMEREFESNPKEVGRVYLYLQSSPLIFRDAQVLTGTKVFGRFGSAVAHLGDLNQDGYNDIAIGAPFAGKDQQGKVLIYNGNKDGLNIKPSQILQGAWASQAVPSGFGFTLRGDSDIDKNDYPDLLVGAFGTGKVVVYRARPVVTVDAQLLLNPVIINLENKTCQIPDSMTSVACFAVTVCASVAGQSISNTIALTAEVQLDSLKQKGAIKRTLFLDNHQSHLIFPLVIRRQKALQCQDLIVYLRDETEFRDKLSPINISLNYSLDESIFKEGLAVKPILNYYRVNAVSEQAHILVDCGEDNICIPVLKLSARPDKDQVIIGDENHLMLIINARNEGEGAYEAELFVMIPEEADYVGIERSNKGLRPLSCEYKMENVTRMVVCDLGNPMVAGTNISLGLRFAVPRLEKTNVSINFDLQIRSSNKDNPDSNFVSLQINITAVAQVEIRGVSHPPQIVLPIHNWEPEEEPHREEEVGPLVEHIYEMHNTGPSTISETLLEVGWPFSSRGEFLLYI
;
A
#
# COMPACT_ATOMS: atom_id res chain seq x y z
N LEU A 1 8.30 60.53 -11.15
CA LEU A 1 7.37 61.19 -12.10
C LEU A 1 7.20 60.23 -13.28
N GLY A 2 6.03 59.72 -13.67
CA GLY A 2 4.67 60.00 -13.27
C GLY A 2 3.78 58.77 -13.47
N SER A 3 2.54 58.92 -13.02
CA SER A 3 1.65 57.90 -12.50
C SER A 3 0.32 57.84 -13.24
N ARG A 4 -0.42 56.75 -12.99
CA ARG A 4 -1.90 56.62 -12.89
C ARG A 4 -2.69 56.04 -14.09
N SER A 5 -3.34 54.92 -13.76
CA SER A 5 -4.64 54.33 -14.17
C SER A 5 -5.81 55.36 -14.17
N PRO A 6 -7.08 55.09 -14.60
CA PRO A 6 -7.89 53.87 -14.29
C PRO A 6 -9.07 53.42 -15.24
N VAL A 7 -9.64 52.21 -14.96
CA VAL A 7 -11.09 51.81 -14.82
C VAL A 7 -12.09 51.66 -16.02
N SER A 8 -12.47 50.39 -16.29
CA SER A 8 -13.81 49.72 -16.27
C SER A 8 -14.94 49.80 -17.36
N VAL A 9 -15.44 48.59 -17.72
CA VAL A 9 -16.87 48.07 -17.72
C VAL A 9 -17.78 48.03 -19.00
N ARG A 10 -18.12 46.76 -19.37
CA ARG A 10 -19.37 46.07 -19.85
C ARG A 10 -20.12 46.35 -21.20
N ARG A 11 -20.40 45.19 -21.85
CA ARG A 11 -21.64 44.62 -22.47
C ARG A 11 -22.25 45.21 -23.77
N GLY A 12 -22.62 44.32 -24.71
CA GLY A 12 -23.79 44.52 -25.61
C GLY A 12 -23.86 43.63 -26.88
N ARG A 13 -24.98 42.93 -27.06
CA ARG A 13 -25.36 41.97 -28.14
C ARG A 13 -25.72 42.61 -29.50
N ARG A 14 -25.74 41.81 -30.58
CA ARG A 14 -26.56 41.93 -31.82
C ARG A 14 -26.88 40.52 -32.37
N ALA A 15 -27.75 40.35 -33.36
CA ALA A 15 -29.22 40.25 -33.38
C ALA A 15 -29.64 39.51 -34.68
N MET A 16 -30.89 39.05 -34.74
CA MET A 16 -31.57 38.07 -35.63
C MET A 16 -31.94 38.44 -37.11
N SER A 17 -32.26 37.38 -37.90
CA SER A 17 -33.47 37.13 -38.78
C SER A 17 -33.44 37.37 -40.31
N ALA A 18 -33.89 36.38 -41.14
CA ALA A 18 -35.25 36.33 -41.77
C ALA A 18 -35.48 35.30 -42.95
N ARG A 19 -36.75 34.79 -43.04
CA ARG A 19 -37.56 34.24 -44.20
C ARG A 19 -37.33 32.78 -44.70
N ALA A 20 -38.31 31.95 -45.16
CA ALA A 20 -39.79 31.99 -45.31
C ALA A 20 -40.42 30.63 -45.77
N ARG A 21 -41.75 30.44 -45.50
CA ARG A 21 -42.86 29.74 -46.26
C ARG A 21 -43.14 28.19 -46.27
N CYS A 22 -44.33 27.86 -45.73
CA CYS A 22 -45.48 26.99 -46.12
C CYS A 22 -45.40 25.70 -47.00
N GLY A 23 -46.14 24.64 -46.59
CA GLY A 23 -47.09 23.91 -47.47
C GLY A 23 -47.19 22.35 -47.43
N LEU A 24 -48.23 21.83 -46.75
CA LEU A 24 -49.14 20.68 -47.03
C LEU A 24 -48.71 19.35 -47.74
N ALA A 25 -49.06 18.24 -47.04
CA ALA A 25 -49.74 16.99 -47.45
C ALA A 25 -49.27 16.12 -48.66
N GLY A 26 -49.11 14.82 -48.42
CA GLY A 26 -49.13 13.78 -49.46
C GLY A 26 -48.62 12.42 -49.01
N SER A 27 -49.53 11.47 -48.82
CA SER A 27 -49.27 10.05 -48.59
C SER A 27 -48.91 9.31 -49.89
N ARG A 28 -47.95 8.38 -49.87
CA ARG A 28 -48.06 7.07 -50.53
C ARG A 28 -46.89 6.14 -50.22
N ALA A 29 -47.28 4.88 -50.03
CA ALA A 29 -46.55 3.67 -49.71
C ALA A 29 -45.37 3.32 -50.63
N GLN A 30 -44.42 2.55 -50.07
CA GLN A 30 -43.59 1.55 -50.76
C GLN A 30 -43.11 0.47 -49.74
N PRO A 31 -42.65 -0.72 -50.19
CA PRO A 31 -43.18 -2.01 -49.73
C PRO A 31 -42.23 -2.86 -48.86
N LEU A 32 -42.81 -3.96 -48.34
CA LEU A 32 -42.17 -5.10 -47.68
C LEU A 32 -41.21 -5.88 -48.61
N ALA A 33 -40.01 -6.25 -48.11
CA ALA A 33 -39.37 -7.58 -48.14
C ALA A 33 -37.95 -7.49 -47.47
N PRO A 34 -37.26 -8.58 -47.09
CA PRO A 34 -37.20 -9.05 -45.70
C PRO A 34 -35.77 -9.18 -45.13
N LEU A 35 -35.73 -9.42 -43.81
CA LEU A 35 -34.69 -10.03 -42.99
C LEU A 35 -33.28 -10.17 -43.59
N TRP A 36 -32.30 -9.52 -42.95
CA TRP A 36 -31.03 -10.11 -42.49
C TRP A 36 -30.55 -9.27 -41.30
N CYS A 37 -30.99 -9.65 -40.09
CA CYS A 37 -30.43 -9.18 -38.83
C CYS A 37 -30.26 -10.39 -37.91
N PHE A 38 -29.10 -11.03 -37.98
CA PHE A 38 -28.53 -11.77 -36.88
C PHE A 38 -27.03 -11.53 -36.88
N SER A 39 -26.45 -11.41 -35.69
CA SER A 39 -25.03 -11.23 -35.35
C SER A 39 -24.44 -9.81 -35.37
N ALA A 40 -24.87 -8.97 -34.42
CA ALA A 40 -24.01 -7.94 -33.81
C ALA A 40 -24.56 -7.49 -32.45
N ALA A 41 -24.75 -8.44 -31.53
CA ALA A 41 -25.09 -8.15 -30.13
C ALA A 41 -24.51 -9.24 -29.22
N LEU A 42 -23.17 -9.36 -29.22
CA LEU A 42 -22.44 -10.10 -28.18
C LEU A 42 -21.05 -9.47 -28.05
N GLY A 43 -21.01 -8.31 -27.41
CA GLY A 43 -19.79 -7.51 -27.27
C GLY A 43 -19.92 -6.40 -26.25
N MET A 44 -20.70 -6.61 -25.19
CA MET A 44 -20.70 -5.75 -24.00
C MET A 44 -21.13 -6.58 -22.81
N LEU A 45 -20.14 -7.10 -22.11
CA LEU A 45 -20.11 -7.40 -20.67
C LEU A 45 -18.79 -8.14 -20.49
N TRP A 46 -18.00 -7.67 -19.54
CA TRP A 46 -16.86 -8.28 -18.82
C TRP A 46 -15.96 -7.10 -18.46
N SER A 47 -16.44 -6.30 -17.52
CA SER A 47 -15.54 -5.63 -16.59
C SER A 47 -14.64 -6.72 -15.99
N PRO A 48 -13.32 -6.51 -15.87
CA PRO A 48 -12.45 -7.50 -15.26
C PRO A 48 -13.01 -7.79 -13.87
N VAL A 49 -13.43 -9.03 -13.67
CA VAL A 49 -13.75 -9.60 -12.36
C VAL A 49 -12.54 -9.27 -11.48
N SER A 50 -12.76 -8.55 -10.40
CA SER A 50 -11.70 -8.27 -9.42
C SER A 50 -11.01 -9.59 -9.09
N GLN A 51 -9.71 -9.70 -9.37
CA GLN A 51 -8.92 -10.82 -8.85
C GLN A 51 -9.03 -10.77 -7.33
N ALA A 52 -9.73 -11.74 -6.77
CA ALA A 52 -9.85 -11.88 -5.32
C ALA A 52 -8.56 -12.54 -4.83
N PHE A 53 -7.84 -11.87 -3.93
CA PHE A 53 -6.68 -12.42 -3.25
C PHE A 53 -7.15 -13.43 -2.21
N ASN A 54 -7.99 -12.99 -1.28
CA ASN A 54 -8.69 -13.87 -0.34
C ASN A 54 -9.96 -13.26 0.26
N LEU A 55 -10.27 -11.98 0.12
CA LEU A 55 -11.58 -11.45 0.54
C LEU A 55 -12.66 -11.87 -0.46
N ASP A 56 -13.74 -12.47 0.04
CA ASP A 56 -14.89 -12.90 -0.77
C ASP A 56 -15.67 -11.69 -1.30
N VAL A 57 -15.79 -11.62 -2.63
CA VAL A 57 -16.53 -10.58 -3.36
C VAL A 57 -17.84 -11.09 -3.95
N GLU A 58 -18.10 -12.41 -3.90
CA GLU A 58 -19.29 -13.03 -4.46
C GLU A 58 -20.44 -13.06 -3.45
N ARG A 59 -20.16 -13.46 -2.20
CA ARG A 59 -21.17 -13.56 -1.13
C ARG A 59 -21.00 -12.49 -0.06
N LEU A 60 -21.32 -11.26 -0.45
CA LEU A 60 -21.26 -10.09 0.43
C LEU A 60 -22.45 -10.03 1.38
N THR A 61 -22.18 -9.65 2.62
CA THR A 61 -23.24 -9.22 3.56
C THR A 61 -23.28 -7.70 3.60
N VAL A 62 -24.46 -7.14 3.32
CA VAL A 62 -24.66 -5.70 3.22
C VAL A 62 -25.72 -5.26 4.22
N TYR A 63 -25.34 -4.39 5.15
CA TYR A 63 -26.25 -3.71 6.04
C TYR A 63 -26.62 -2.35 5.45
N SER A 64 -27.89 -1.98 5.56
CA SER A 64 -28.42 -0.69 5.10
C SER A 64 -29.12 0.02 6.25
N GLY A 65 -28.87 1.33 6.38
CA GLY A 65 -29.54 2.20 7.32
C GLY A 65 -30.58 3.10 6.67
N PRO A 66 -31.16 4.05 7.42
CA PRO A 66 -32.06 5.05 6.88
C PRO A 66 -31.37 5.96 5.86
N ASP A 67 -32.12 6.40 4.85
CA ASP A 67 -31.62 7.33 3.83
C ASP A 67 -31.15 8.65 4.48
N ASP A 68 -30.09 9.25 3.92
CA ASP A 68 -29.45 10.50 4.37
C ASP A 68 -28.94 10.55 5.83
N SER A 69 -29.01 9.43 6.57
CA SER A 69 -28.53 9.33 7.95
C SER A 69 -27.00 9.26 8.09
N TYR A 70 -26.29 9.13 6.96
CA TYR A 70 -24.87 8.79 6.89
C TYR A 70 -24.52 7.47 7.60
N PHE A 71 -25.42 6.49 7.55
CA PHE A 71 -25.15 5.14 8.03
C PHE A 71 -23.90 4.55 7.37
N GLY A 72 -22.91 4.16 8.19
CA GLY A 72 -21.60 3.71 7.72
C GLY A 72 -20.52 4.79 7.79
N TYR A 73 -20.81 5.95 8.42
CA TYR A 73 -19.80 6.98 8.67
C TYR A 73 -18.75 6.53 9.70
N ALA A 74 -19.12 5.67 10.64
CA ALA A 74 -18.20 4.96 11.52
C ALA A 74 -18.64 3.50 11.62
N VAL A 75 -17.68 2.59 11.69
CA VAL A 75 -17.92 1.15 11.83
C VAL A 75 -16.97 0.57 12.85
N ASP A 76 -17.39 -0.47 13.55
CA ASP A 76 -16.52 -1.29 14.39
C ASP A 76 -17.12 -2.69 14.63
N PHE A 77 -16.27 -3.66 14.96
CA PHE A 77 -16.71 -4.98 15.38
C PHE A 77 -17.15 -4.98 16.84
N TYR A 78 -18.18 -5.75 17.17
CA TYR A 78 -18.62 -5.97 18.54
C TYR A 78 -18.74 -7.46 18.82
N ILE A 79 -17.72 -7.99 19.50
CA ILE A 79 -17.58 -9.40 19.86
C ILE A 79 -17.41 -9.46 21.39
N PRO A 80 -18.51 -9.41 22.17
CA PRO A 80 -18.43 -9.38 23.64
C PRO A 80 -18.08 -10.75 24.24
N ASP A 81 -18.38 -11.83 23.53
CA ASP A 81 -18.11 -13.21 23.94
C ASP A 81 -17.75 -14.08 22.72
N ALA A 82 -17.17 -15.25 22.98
CA ALA A 82 -16.74 -16.16 21.92
C ALA A 82 -17.91 -16.79 21.12
N ARG A 83 -19.17 -16.42 21.38
CA ARG A 83 -20.36 -16.97 20.71
C ARG A 83 -21.10 -15.96 19.86
N THR A 84 -21.17 -14.69 20.28
CA THR A 84 -21.89 -13.65 19.54
C THR A 84 -20.92 -12.70 18.83
N ALA A 85 -21.17 -12.47 17.54
CA ALA A 85 -20.47 -11.47 16.75
C ALA A 85 -21.50 -10.49 16.18
N SER A 86 -21.15 -9.22 16.09
CA SER A 86 -22.04 -8.17 15.59
C SER A 86 -21.22 -7.01 15.05
N VAL A 87 -21.87 -6.16 14.27
CA VAL A 87 -21.30 -4.95 13.71
C VAL A 87 -21.98 -3.74 14.32
N LEU A 88 -21.19 -2.76 14.75
CA LEU A 88 -21.67 -1.45 15.19
C LEU A 88 -21.51 -0.48 14.04
N VAL A 89 -22.57 0.32 13.81
CA VAL A 89 -22.58 1.29 12.72
C VAL A 89 -23.04 2.65 13.22
N GLY A 90 -22.19 3.66 13.06
CA GLY A 90 -22.51 5.05 13.29
C GLY A 90 -23.27 5.69 12.13
N ALA A 91 -24.30 6.46 12.46
CA ALA A 91 -25.13 7.21 11.53
C ALA A 91 -25.35 8.63 12.10
N PRO A 92 -24.39 9.56 11.90
CA PRO A 92 -24.36 10.85 12.60
C PRO A 92 -25.52 11.79 12.26
N LYS A 93 -26.23 11.56 11.15
CA LYS A 93 -27.41 12.35 10.74
C LYS A 93 -28.73 11.60 10.92
N ALA A 94 -28.72 10.44 11.58
CA ALA A 94 -29.95 9.71 11.84
C ALA A 94 -30.91 10.53 12.70
N ASN A 95 -32.20 10.52 12.33
CA ASN A 95 -33.25 11.02 13.20
C ASN A 95 -33.52 10.01 14.32
N THR A 96 -33.79 10.52 15.52
CA THR A 96 -34.01 9.72 16.73
C THR A 96 -35.41 9.96 17.29
N SER A 97 -35.81 9.15 18.27
CA SER A 97 -37.07 9.35 19.01
C SER A 97 -37.00 10.43 20.09
N GLN A 98 -35.90 11.19 20.15
CA GLN A 98 -35.73 12.28 21.12
C GLN A 98 -36.68 13.43 20.80
N PRO A 99 -37.40 13.99 21.80
CA PRO A 99 -38.36 15.06 21.58
C PRO A 99 -37.64 16.36 21.17
N ASP A 100 -38.16 17.04 20.14
CA ASP A 100 -37.66 18.33 19.63
C ASP A 100 -36.19 18.33 19.17
N ILE A 101 -35.63 17.16 18.81
CA ILE A 101 -34.27 17.01 18.27
C ILE A 101 -34.32 16.58 16.81
N VAL A 102 -33.62 17.31 15.94
CA VAL A 102 -33.49 17.00 14.51
C VAL A 102 -32.06 16.53 14.22
N GLU A 103 -31.92 15.42 13.48
CA GLU A 103 -30.62 14.84 13.11
C GLU A 103 -29.68 14.72 14.33
N GLY A 104 -30.21 14.15 15.41
CA GLY A 104 -29.44 13.93 16.65
C GLY A 104 -28.29 12.94 16.47
N GLY A 105 -28.37 12.08 15.46
CA GLY A 105 -27.42 11.00 15.21
C GLY A 105 -27.71 9.76 16.05
N ALA A 106 -27.30 8.60 15.57
CA ALA A 106 -27.53 7.32 16.23
C ALA A 106 -26.40 6.32 15.96
N VAL A 107 -26.32 5.29 16.81
CA VAL A 107 -25.52 4.10 16.56
C VAL A 107 -26.45 2.91 16.45
N TYR A 108 -26.17 2.04 15.48
CA TYR A 108 -26.93 0.85 15.18
C TYR A 108 -26.14 -0.40 15.53
N TYR A 109 -26.84 -1.40 16.03
CA TYR A 109 -26.38 -2.74 16.31
C TYR A 109 -26.89 -3.69 15.21
N CYS A 110 -25.97 -4.28 14.46
CA CYS A 110 -26.27 -5.19 13.35
C CYS A 110 -25.82 -6.62 13.74
N PRO A 111 -26.74 -7.57 13.95
CA PRO A 111 -26.38 -8.94 14.35
C PRO A 111 -25.73 -9.72 13.19
N TRP A 112 -24.82 -10.63 13.55
CA TRP A 112 -24.22 -11.61 12.64
C TRP A 112 -24.49 -13.05 13.13
N PRO A 113 -24.87 -14.01 12.24
CA PRO A 113 -25.12 -13.84 10.80
C PRO A 113 -26.42 -13.06 10.52
N ALA A 114 -26.52 -12.47 9.33
CA ALA A 114 -27.73 -11.78 8.88
C ALA A 114 -28.84 -12.79 8.51
N GLU A 115 -29.48 -13.41 9.51
CA GLU A 115 -30.60 -14.33 9.30
C GLU A 115 -31.90 -13.57 8.95
N GLY A 116 -32.38 -13.70 7.71
CA GLY A 116 -33.66 -13.11 7.25
C GLY A 116 -33.63 -11.58 7.12
N SER A 117 -34.79 -10.92 7.26
CA SER A 117 -34.93 -9.45 7.26
C SER A 117 -34.42 -8.79 8.55
N ALA A 118 -33.37 -9.35 9.19
CA ALA A 118 -32.78 -8.84 10.42
C ALA A 118 -32.14 -7.46 10.18
N GLN A 119 -32.96 -6.42 10.35
CA GLN A 119 -32.56 -5.03 10.28
C GLN A 119 -31.65 -4.68 11.46
N CYS A 120 -30.65 -3.83 11.19
CA CYS A 120 -29.86 -3.22 12.25
C CYS A 120 -30.77 -2.46 13.22
N LYS A 121 -30.60 -2.70 14.51
CA LYS A 121 -31.41 -2.07 15.56
C LYS A 121 -30.71 -0.83 16.07
N GLN A 122 -31.41 0.29 16.14
CA GLN A 122 -30.89 1.49 16.78
C GLN A 122 -30.65 1.20 18.27
N ILE A 123 -29.45 1.52 18.74
CA ILE A 123 -29.11 1.45 20.16
C ILE A 123 -29.77 2.66 20.84
N PRO A 124 -30.58 2.45 21.90
CA PRO A 124 -31.32 3.51 22.57
C PRO A 124 -30.40 4.37 23.45
N PHE A 125 -29.48 5.11 22.84
CA PHE A 125 -28.68 6.12 23.51
C PHE A 125 -29.58 7.32 23.89
N ASP A 126 -29.49 7.73 25.16
CA ASP A 126 -30.15 8.95 25.67
C ASP A 126 -31.61 9.10 25.23
N THR A 127 -32.44 8.11 25.57
CA THR A 127 -33.85 8.11 25.15
C THR A 127 -34.69 9.19 25.81
N THR A 128 -34.23 9.82 26.91
CA THR A 128 -34.91 10.85 27.71
C THR A 128 -36.43 11.00 27.46
N ILE A 129 -37.16 9.89 27.54
CA ILE A 129 -38.61 9.85 27.64
C ILE A 129 -38.89 10.16 29.10
N GLY A 130 -39.09 11.44 29.40
CA GLY A 130 -39.32 11.87 30.77
C GLY A 130 -39.49 13.37 30.88
N SER A 131 -40.72 13.83 30.69
CA SER A 131 -41.19 15.19 30.99
C SER A 131 -40.87 15.70 32.41
N ARG A 132 -40.28 14.87 33.30
CA ARG A 132 -39.77 15.25 34.61
C ARG A 132 -38.33 15.78 34.65
N PHE A 133 -37.49 15.50 33.64
CA PHE A 133 -36.06 15.86 33.66
C PHE A 133 -35.69 17.06 32.77
N LEU A 134 -36.53 17.40 31.79
CA LEU A 134 -36.41 18.61 30.96
C LEU A 134 -36.51 19.93 31.76
N ASP A 135 -37.03 19.87 32.99
CA ASP A 135 -37.11 21.04 33.87
C ASP A 135 -35.80 21.31 34.64
N ASN A 136 -34.87 20.35 34.69
CA ASN A 136 -33.58 20.46 35.38
C ASN A 136 -32.40 20.85 34.45
N ARG A 137 -32.53 20.72 33.13
CA ARG A 137 -31.54 21.19 32.13
C ARG A 137 -31.98 22.48 31.43
N LYS A 138 -32.70 23.32 32.16
CA LYS A 138 -32.98 24.70 31.76
C LYS A 138 -32.50 25.63 32.85
N ILE A 139 -31.59 26.55 32.54
CA ILE A 139 -31.23 27.58 33.52
C ILE A 139 -32.23 28.73 33.44
N ARG A 140 -32.48 29.37 34.58
CA ARG A 140 -33.20 30.65 34.62
C ARG A 140 -32.18 31.77 34.43
N VAL A 141 -32.17 32.40 33.26
CA VAL A 141 -31.43 33.64 33.00
C VAL A 141 -32.45 34.75 32.83
N ASN A 142 -32.34 35.83 33.60
CA ASN A 142 -33.25 36.98 33.54
C ASN A 142 -34.76 36.64 33.59
N GLY A 143 -35.14 35.57 34.31
CA GLY A 143 -36.53 35.13 34.46
C GLY A 143 -37.05 34.16 33.38
N THR A 144 -36.31 33.94 32.28
CA THR A 144 -36.64 32.97 31.23
C THR A 144 -35.90 31.65 31.43
N LYS A 145 -36.61 30.52 31.25
CA LYS A 145 -36.02 29.17 31.26
C LYS A 145 -35.40 28.88 29.88
N GLU A 146 -34.07 28.90 29.79
CA GLU A 146 -33.34 28.63 28.55
C GLU A 146 -32.69 27.23 28.57
N PRO A 147 -32.67 26.49 27.44
CA PRO A 147 -31.99 25.20 27.34
C PRO A 147 -30.47 25.36 27.44
N ILE A 148 -29.81 24.42 28.12
CA ILE A 148 -28.36 24.45 28.36
C ILE A 148 -27.59 23.55 27.38
N GLU A 149 -28.27 22.62 26.73
CA GLU A 149 -27.68 21.66 25.80
C GLU A 149 -28.44 21.69 24.47
N PHE A 150 -27.71 21.58 23.36
CA PHE A 150 -28.32 21.48 22.03
C PHE A 150 -27.81 20.22 21.33
N LYS A 151 -28.72 19.25 21.19
CA LYS A 151 -28.42 17.93 20.62
C LYS A 151 -28.81 17.79 19.16
N SER A 152 -29.49 18.78 18.58
CA SER A 152 -29.81 18.78 17.15
C SER A 152 -28.54 18.98 16.33
N ASN A 153 -28.33 18.18 15.29
CA ASN A 153 -27.12 18.16 14.45
C ASN A 153 -25.82 17.93 15.24
N GLN A 154 -25.87 17.23 16.38
CA GLN A 154 -24.69 16.98 17.22
C GLN A 154 -23.71 15.95 16.65
N TRP A 155 -24.12 15.25 15.58
CA TRP A 155 -23.34 14.19 14.93
C TRP A 155 -23.02 13.00 15.84
N PHE A 156 -23.99 12.55 16.64
CA PHE A 156 -23.80 11.38 17.49
C PHE A 156 -23.64 10.11 16.66
N GLY A 157 -22.55 9.36 16.90
CA GLY A 157 -22.16 8.22 16.08
C GLY A 157 -21.16 8.57 14.97
N ALA A 158 -20.61 9.79 14.96
CA ALA A 158 -19.50 10.15 14.06
C ALA A 158 -18.20 9.37 14.38
N ALA A 159 -18.00 9.02 15.65
CA ALA A 159 -16.96 8.09 16.09
C ALA A 159 -17.60 7.00 16.97
N VAL A 160 -17.26 5.75 16.69
CA VAL A 160 -17.72 4.55 17.42
C VAL A 160 -16.55 3.61 17.58
N ARG A 161 -16.30 3.17 18.82
CA ARG A 161 -15.30 2.13 19.12
C ARG A 161 -15.84 1.12 20.13
N ALA A 162 -15.43 -0.13 19.98
CA ALA A 162 -15.68 -1.18 20.95
C ALA A 162 -14.38 -1.79 21.48
N HIS A 163 -14.35 -2.10 22.78
CA HIS A 163 -13.25 -2.82 23.40
C HIS A 163 -13.78 -3.77 24.46
N ARG A 164 -13.56 -5.09 24.28
CA ARG A 164 -13.96 -6.15 25.23
C ARG A 164 -15.41 -6.05 25.75
N GLY A 165 -16.34 -5.74 24.85
CA GLY A 165 -17.77 -5.63 25.18
C GLY A 165 -18.23 -4.25 25.68
N ASN A 166 -17.32 -3.30 25.90
CA ASN A 166 -17.68 -1.91 26.17
C ASN A 166 -17.70 -1.11 24.86
N VAL A 167 -18.71 -0.27 24.68
CA VAL A 167 -18.90 0.53 23.47
C VAL A 167 -18.89 2.01 23.84
N VAL A 168 -18.16 2.81 23.06
CA VAL A 168 -18.12 4.26 23.20
C VAL A 168 -18.50 4.88 21.87
N ALA A 169 -19.41 5.85 21.94
CA ALA A 169 -19.86 6.61 20.79
C ALA A 169 -19.86 8.10 21.11
N CYS A 170 -19.44 8.94 20.16
CA CYS A 170 -19.28 10.37 20.38
C CYS A 170 -20.12 11.23 19.44
N ALA A 171 -20.39 12.45 19.90
CA ALA A 171 -21.09 13.53 19.21
C ALA A 171 -20.17 14.78 19.20
N PRO A 172 -19.28 14.92 18.20
CA PRO A 172 -18.28 15.99 18.17
C PRO A 172 -18.89 17.39 18.03
N LEU A 173 -20.08 17.50 17.42
CA LEU A 173 -20.79 18.77 17.22
C LEU A 173 -21.87 19.01 18.28
N TYR A 174 -21.80 18.32 19.42
CA TYR A 174 -22.64 18.63 20.57
C TYR A 174 -22.34 20.03 21.10
N HIS A 175 -23.38 20.87 21.16
CA HIS A 175 -23.24 22.24 21.63
C HIS A 175 -23.71 22.39 23.07
N TRP A 176 -22.95 23.18 23.82
CA TRP A 176 -23.19 23.50 25.21
C TRP A 176 -23.39 25.01 25.38
N ARG A 177 -24.37 25.40 26.20
CA ARG A 177 -24.56 26.79 26.62
C ARG A 177 -23.71 27.05 27.85
N THR A 178 -22.81 28.00 27.75
CA THR A 178 -22.00 28.42 28.91
C THR A 178 -22.87 28.97 30.03
N LEU A 179 -22.39 28.88 31.27
CA LEU A 179 -23.05 29.50 32.43
C LEU A 179 -22.80 31.02 32.49
N LYS A 180 -22.20 31.61 31.45
CA LYS A 180 -21.94 33.04 31.37
C LYS A 180 -23.26 33.82 31.17
N PRO A 181 -23.28 35.12 31.53
CA PRO A 181 -24.43 35.99 31.30
C PRO A 181 -24.76 36.15 29.81
N THR A 182 -23.75 36.11 28.95
CA THR A 182 -23.88 36.05 27.49
C THR A 182 -24.17 34.62 27.04
N SER A 183 -25.24 34.44 26.27
CA SER A 183 -25.62 33.13 25.75
C SER A 183 -24.78 32.81 24.51
N GLU A 184 -23.77 31.96 24.69
CA GLU A 184 -22.95 31.40 23.61
C GLU A 184 -23.24 29.90 23.48
N LYS A 185 -23.17 29.38 22.24
CA LYS A 185 -23.39 27.97 21.91
C LYS A 185 -22.06 27.41 21.41
N ASP A 186 -21.35 26.71 22.28
CA ASP A 186 -20.00 26.26 21.98
C ASP A 186 -19.97 24.76 21.69
N PRO A 187 -19.34 24.30 20.59
CA PRO A 187 -19.28 22.90 20.21
C PRO A 187 -18.21 22.15 21.03
N VAL A 188 -18.50 21.91 22.31
CA VAL A 188 -17.56 21.23 23.23
C VAL A 188 -17.37 19.75 22.89
N GLY A 189 -18.38 19.10 22.29
CA GLY A 189 -18.38 17.66 22.04
C GLY A 189 -18.70 16.82 23.29
N THR A 190 -19.24 15.61 23.10
CA THR A 190 -19.55 14.67 24.19
C THR A 190 -19.47 13.23 23.70
N CYS A 191 -19.12 12.31 24.60
CA CYS A 191 -19.09 10.87 24.35
C CYS A 191 -19.98 10.13 25.34
N TYR A 192 -20.53 9.00 24.92
CA TYR A 192 -21.36 8.12 25.74
C TYR A 192 -20.74 6.73 25.78
N VAL A 193 -20.48 6.25 27.00
CA VAL A 193 -20.01 4.89 27.27
C VAL A 193 -21.23 4.02 27.57
N ALA A 194 -21.43 2.95 26.82
CA ALA A 194 -22.49 1.98 27.04
C ALA A 194 -22.20 1.10 28.25
N ILE A 195 -23.23 0.86 29.06
CA ILE A 195 -23.19 0.08 30.31
C ILE A 195 -24.32 -0.95 30.28
N GLN A 196 -24.12 -2.11 30.92
CA GLN A 196 -25.15 -3.15 31.07
C GLN A 196 -25.78 -3.59 29.72
N ASN A 197 -24.96 -3.90 28.71
CA ASN A 197 -25.42 -4.36 27.40
C ASN A 197 -26.46 -3.41 26.74
N PHE A 198 -26.10 -2.13 26.62
CA PHE A 198 -26.92 -1.05 26.05
C PHE A 198 -28.16 -0.64 26.88
N SER A 199 -28.23 -1.02 28.15
CA SER A 199 -29.35 -0.66 29.04
C SER A 199 -29.15 0.68 29.75
N ALA A 200 -27.89 1.07 29.99
CA ALA A 200 -27.51 2.28 30.70
C ALA A 200 -26.30 2.94 30.04
N TYR A 201 -26.06 4.22 30.33
CA TYR A 201 -24.99 4.99 29.69
C TYR A 201 -24.37 5.98 30.69
N ALA A 202 -23.05 6.17 30.57
CA ALA A 202 -22.34 7.26 31.24
C ALA A 202 -21.91 8.30 30.19
N GLU A 203 -22.29 9.56 30.40
CA GLU A 203 -21.81 10.67 29.60
C GLU A 203 -20.40 11.05 30.04
N TYR A 204 -19.55 11.31 29.05
CA TYR A 204 -18.18 11.77 29.22
C TYR A 204 -17.91 12.92 28.25
N SER A 205 -17.86 14.15 28.78
CA SER A 205 -17.62 15.39 28.03
C SER A 205 -16.49 16.19 28.71
N PRO A 206 -15.23 15.89 28.39
CA PRO A 206 -14.09 16.47 29.09
C PRO A 206 -13.86 17.96 28.78
N CYS A 207 -14.30 18.44 27.62
CA CYS A 207 -14.21 19.84 27.24
C CYS A 207 -15.34 20.72 27.80
N ARG A 208 -16.33 20.12 28.48
CA ARG A 208 -17.41 20.86 29.14
C ARG A 208 -16.95 21.38 30.51
N ASN A 209 -16.25 22.51 30.51
CA ASN A 209 -15.72 23.16 31.72
C ASN A 209 -16.04 24.67 31.77
N SER A 210 -15.46 25.39 32.75
CA SER A 210 -15.65 26.83 32.93
C SER A 210 -14.92 27.70 31.89
N ASN A 211 -13.95 27.15 31.16
CA ASN A 211 -13.10 27.85 30.20
C ASN A 211 -13.67 27.70 28.80
N ALA A 212 -14.86 28.25 28.59
CA ALA A 212 -15.62 28.04 27.35
C ALA A 212 -15.24 28.99 26.20
N ASP A 213 -14.29 29.90 26.39
CA ASP A 213 -13.83 30.79 25.32
C ASP A 213 -13.05 30.05 24.23
N PRO A 214 -12.84 30.66 23.03
CA PRO A 214 -11.89 30.15 22.03
C PRO A 214 -10.48 29.93 22.57
N GLU A 215 -10.05 30.77 23.52
CA GLU A 215 -8.79 30.63 24.29
C GLU A 215 -8.78 29.39 25.20
N GLY A 216 -9.93 28.76 25.43
CA GLY A 216 -10.10 27.59 26.28
C GLY A 216 -10.56 26.37 25.49
N GLN A 217 -11.58 25.69 25.99
CA GLN A 217 -12.06 24.40 25.47
C GLN A 217 -13.48 24.44 24.89
N GLY A 218 -14.06 25.63 24.68
CA GLY A 218 -15.42 25.78 24.13
C GLY A 218 -15.61 25.11 22.76
N TYR A 219 -14.61 25.23 21.88
CA TYR A 219 -14.66 24.72 20.49
C TYR A 219 -14.00 23.36 20.33
N CYS A 220 -13.72 22.66 21.42
CA CYS A 220 -12.92 21.46 21.45
C CYS A 220 -13.37 20.34 20.51
N GLN A 221 -14.67 20.15 20.33
CA GLN A 221 -15.25 19.04 19.56
C GLN A 221 -14.75 17.67 20.00
N ALA A 222 -14.71 17.44 21.32
CA ALA A 222 -14.23 16.18 21.90
C ALA A 222 -14.98 14.97 21.31
N GLY A 223 -14.22 13.95 20.93
CA GLY A 223 -14.74 12.74 20.30
C GLY A 223 -14.74 12.78 18.78
N PHE A 224 -14.03 13.75 18.19
CA PHE A 224 -13.79 13.79 16.75
C PHE A 224 -13.04 12.55 16.27
N SER A 225 -12.02 12.14 17.03
CA SER A 225 -11.34 10.86 16.87
C SER A 225 -11.38 10.09 18.20
N LEU A 226 -11.33 8.76 18.10
CA LEU A 226 -11.54 7.85 19.22
C LEU A 226 -10.74 6.57 19.01
N ASP A 227 -10.02 6.14 20.05
CA ASP A 227 -9.35 4.83 20.08
C ASP A 227 -9.17 4.29 21.51
N PHE A 228 -8.60 3.09 21.63
CA PHE A 228 -8.31 2.43 22.90
C PHE A 228 -6.85 2.01 23.02
N TYR A 229 -6.32 2.09 24.23
CA TYR A 229 -5.13 1.35 24.61
C TYR A 229 -5.44 -0.14 24.83
N LYS A 230 -4.41 -0.99 24.77
CA LYS A 230 -4.47 -2.43 25.07
C LYS A 230 -5.01 -2.72 26.47
N ASN A 231 -4.83 -1.79 27.43
CA ASN A 231 -5.33 -1.90 28.79
C ASN A 231 -6.83 -1.52 28.93
N GLY A 232 -7.47 -1.00 27.88
CA GLY A 232 -8.87 -0.57 27.84
C GLY A 232 -9.12 0.90 28.22
N ASP A 233 -8.07 1.70 28.40
CA ASP A 233 -8.18 3.14 28.61
C ASP A 233 -8.58 3.83 27.30
N LEU A 234 -9.50 4.79 27.41
CA LEU A 234 -10.07 5.51 26.27
C LEU A 234 -9.13 6.63 25.82
N ILE A 235 -9.03 6.84 24.51
CA ILE A 235 -8.32 7.96 23.88
C ILE A 235 -9.34 8.80 23.11
N VAL A 236 -9.44 10.09 23.44
CA VAL A 236 -10.39 11.01 22.81
C VAL A 236 -9.63 12.18 22.20
N GLY A 237 -9.80 12.43 20.90
CA GLY A 237 -9.26 13.61 20.22
C GLY A 237 -10.24 14.78 20.18
N GLY A 238 -9.73 16.00 20.39
CA GLY A 238 -10.49 17.26 20.37
C GLY A 238 -9.76 18.36 19.59
N PRO A 239 -9.91 18.44 18.25
CA PRO A 239 -9.12 19.29 17.36
C PRO A 239 -9.36 20.81 17.49
N GLY A 240 -10.32 21.26 18.29
CA GLY A 240 -10.69 22.69 18.34
C GLY A 240 -10.40 23.42 19.66
N SER A 241 -9.69 22.80 20.61
CA SER A 241 -9.29 23.49 21.84
C SER A 241 -8.21 24.55 21.56
N PHE A 242 -8.21 25.64 22.33
CA PHE A 242 -7.19 26.69 22.35
C PHE A 242 -6.89 27.25 20.95
N TYR A 243 -7.81 28.02 20.37
CA TYR A 243 -7.71 28.53 18.98
C TYR A 243 -7.34 27.45 17.95
N TRP A 244 -7.97 26.28 18.06
CA TRP A 244 -7.71 25.15 17.16
C TRP A 244 -6.25 24.65 17.14
N GLN A 245 -5.43 24.99 18.15
CA GLN A 245 -4.16 24.31 18.44
C GLN A 245 -4.42 22.81 18.69
N ALA A 246 -5.50 22.58 19.45
CA ALA A 246 -6.04 21.33 19.96
C ALA A 246 -5.19 20.66 21.04
N GLN A 247 -5.84 20.29 22.15
CA GLN A 247 -5.13 19.98 23.39
C GLN A 247 -5.95 19.10 24.35
N GLN A 248 -6.84 18.26 23.81
CA GLN A 248 -7.42 17.20 24.62
C GLN A 248 -7.16 15.86 23.97
N LEU A 249 -6.21 15.15 24.57
CA LEU A 249 -6.06 13.71 24.50
C LEU A 249 -6.32 13.24 25.91
N VAL A 250 -7.50 12.69 26.12
CA VAL A 250 -7.92 12.33 27.45
C VAL A 250 -7.87 10.85 27.66
N PHE A 251 -7.12 10.45 28.69
CA PHE A 251 -6.99 9.07 29.12
C PHE A 251 -7.75 8.83 30.41
N LEU A 252 -8.74 7.95 30.34
CA LEU A 252 -9.47 7.49 31.51
C LEU A 252 -9.89 6.04 31.34
N SER A 253 -9.78 5.28 32.41
CA SER A 253 -10.35 3.94 32.43
C SER A 253 -11.87 4.03 32.40
N GLN A 254 -12.48 3.20 31.55
CA GLN A 254 -13.94 3.14 31.39
C GLN A 254 -14.64 2.90 32.74
N GLN A 255 -14.04 2.06 33.60
CA GLN A 255 -14.54 1.79 34.94
C GLN A 255 -14.54 3.02 35.84
N TYR A 256 -13.54 3.91 35.71
CA TYR A 256 -13.47 5.15 36.47
C TYR A 256 -14.46 6.20 35.96
N ILE A 257 -14.79 6.22 34.67
CA ILE A 257 -15.89 7.05 34.15
C ILE A 257 -17.22 6.59 34.76
N ILE A 258 -17.49 5.28 34.71
CA ILE A 258 -18.75 4.67 35.16
C ILE A 258 -18.94 4.82 36.68
N ALA A 259 -17.94 4.44 37.48
CA ALA A 259 -18.04 4.40 38.95
C ALA A 259 -18.34 5.76 39.59
N ASN A 260 -18.13 6.81 38.83
CA ASN A 260 -17.93 8.15 39.32
C ASN A 260 -18.99 9.07 38.67
N TYR A 261 -19.75 8.57 37.68
CA TYR A 261 -20.78 9.29 36.95
C TYR A 261 -21.93 9.74 37.87
N SER A 262 -22.27 11.03 37.80
CA SER A 262 -23.34 11.67 38.57
C SER A 262 -24.19 12.54 37.66
N PHE A 263 -25.51 12.36 37.70
CA PHE A 263 -26.45 13.18 36.92
C PHE A 263 -26.57 14.63 37.41
N LYS A 264 -26.02 14.96 38.59
CA LYS A 264 -26.13 16.30 39.20
C LYS A 264 -24.96 17.21 38.85
N ASP A 265 -23.79 16.65 38.57
CA ASP A 265 -22.54 17.38 38.37
C ASP A 265 -22.25 17.52 36.88
N ILE A 266 -22.70 18.64 36.31
CA ILE A 266 -22.66 18.87 34.85
C ILE A 266 -21.25 19.26 34.38
N LEU A 267 -20.53 20.06 35.17
CA LEU A 267 -19.13 20.42 34.94
C LEU A 267 -18.25 19.48 35.77
N ARG A 268 -17.51 18.58 35.11
CA ARG A 268 -16.80 17.52 35.79
C ARG A 268 -15.37 17.39 35.30
N LYS A 269 -14.41 17.67 36.18
CA LYS A 269 -13.00 17.33 35.98
C LYS A 269 -12.68 16.03 36.73
N LEU A 270 -12.20 15.01 36.03
CA LEU A 270 -11.84 13.75 36.65
C LEU A 270 -10.38 13.82 37.15
N ALA A 271 -10.10 13.31 38.35
CA ALA A 271 -8.79 13.50 38.99
C ALA A 271 -7.63 12.76 38.28
N ARG A 272 -7.95 11.70 37.51
CA ARG A 272 -6.98 10.91 36.73
C ARG A 272 -6.91 11.33 35.26
N GLU A 273 -7.62 12.39 34.92
CA GLU A 273 -7.68 12.91 33.57
C GLU A 273 -6.37 13.59 33.19
N LYS A 274 -5.72 13.11 32.12
CA LYS A 274 -4.54 13.76 31.54
C LYS A 274 -4.96 14.52 30.29
N GLN A 275 -4.32 15.66 30.05
CA GLN A 275 -4.54 16.53 28.90
C GLN A 275 -3.18 17.14 28.55
N THR A 276 -2.97 17.52 27.29
CA THR A 276 -1.78 18.30 26.90
C THR A 276 -1.89 19.74 27.46
N ASP A 277 -0.82 20.54 27.38
CA ASP A 277 -0.77 21.95 27.85
C ASP A 277 -0.81 22.98 26.71
N VAL A 278 -1.16 24.25 27.03
CA VAL A 278 -1.37 25.32 26.03
C VAL A 278 -0.05 25.69 25.38
N ALA A 279 -0.04 25.73 24.04
CA ALA A 279 1.12 26.08 23.26
C ALA A 279 1.11 27.57 22.87
N PRO A 280 2.26 28.13 22.43
CA PRO A 280 2.30 29.46 21.84
C PRO A 280 1.39 29.59 20.61
N ALA A 281 0.92 30.80 20.33
CA ALA A 281 0.02 31.10 19.21
C ALA A 281 0.54 30.68 17.82
N SER A 282 1.83 30.36 17.68
CA SER A 282 2.40 29.79 16.46
C SER A 282 1.83 28.40 16.11
N TYR A 283 1.23 27.72 17.08
CA TYR A 283 0.60 26.41 16.92
C TYR A 283 -0.91 26.49 16.70
N ASP A 284 -1.50 27.70 16.66
CA ASP A 284 -2.93 27.88 16.36
C ASP A 284 -3.30 27.22 15.02
N ASP A 285 -4.56 26.82 14.88
CA ASP A 285 -5.09 26.19 13.66
C ASP A 285 -4.40 24.88 13.22
N SER A 286 -3.73 24.17 14.13
CA SER A 286 -2.97 22.94 13.82
C SER A 286 -3.82 21.66 13.79
N TYR A 287 -4.93 21.61 14.54
CA TYR A 287 -5.85 20.46 14.67
C TYR A 287 -5.22 19.18 15.25
N LEU A 288 -4.42 19.27 16.32
CA LEU A 288 -3.95 18.07 17.05
C LEU A 288 -5.10 17.16 17.49
N GLY A 289 -4.95 15.85 17.29
CA GLY A 289 -5.98 14.87 17.63
C GLY A 289 -7.08 14.75 16.58
N TYR A 290 -6.87 15.30 15.38
CA TYR A 290 -7.73 15.02 14.21
C TYR A 290 -7.85 13.52 13.95
N SER A 291 -6.75 12.79 14.14
CA SER A 291 -6.69 11.34 14.18
C SER A 291 -5.84 10.89 15.37
N VAL A 292 -6.13 9.72 15.93
CA VAL A 292 -5.43 9.14 17.08
C VAL A 292 -5.25 7.64 16.91
N ALA A 293 -4.15 7.12 17.42
CA ALA A 293 -3.85 5.70 17.54
C ALA A 293 -2.95 5.46 18.76
N ALA A 294 -2.74 4.20 19.13
CA ALA A 294 -1.85 3.81 20.22
C ALA A 294 -0.88 2.70 19.78
N GLY A 295 0.36 2.76 20.25
CA GLY A 295 1.44 1.85 19.86
C GLY A 295 2.63 1.90 20.82
N GLU A 296 3.51 0.92 20.74
CA GLU A 296 4.77 0.84 21.49
C GLU A 296 5.95 1.33 20.65
N PHE A 297 6.60 2.42 21.09
CA PHE A 297 7.75 3.00 20.38
C PHE A 297 8.97 3.25 21.27
N THR A 298 8.81 3.24 22.61
CA THR A 298 9.91 3.50 23.55
C THR A 298 10.64 2.23 24.00
N GLY A 299 10.03 1.05 23.82
CA GLY A 299 10.61 -0.24 24.20
C GLY A 299 10.47 -0.56 25.70
N ASP A 300 9.62 0.16 26.42
CA ASP A 300 9.34 -0.04 27.84
C ASP A 300 8.08 -0.90 28.10
N SER A 301 7.45 -1.41 27.02
CA SER A 301 6.21 -2.18 27.01
C SER A 301 4.97 -1.39 27.46
N GLN A 302 5.04 -0.05 27.50
CA GLN A 302 3.89 0.85 27.63
C GLN A 302 3.55 1.51 26.30
N GLN A 303 2.27 1.48 25.94
CA GLN A 303 1.84 2.15 24.72
C GLN A 303 1.91 3.68 24.86
N GLU A 304 2.58 4.30 23.91
CA GLU A 304 2.49 5.70 23.60
C GLU A 304 1.27 6.01 22.71
N LEU A 305 0.96 7.30 22.68
CA LEU A 305 -0.09 7.87 21.86
C LEU A 305 0.49 8.41 20.57
N VAL A 306 -0.19 8.16 19.46
CA VAL A 306 0.12 8.78 18.17
C VAL A 306 -1.05 9.69 17.81
N ALA A 307 -0.77 10.95 17.52
CA ALA A 307 -1.78 11.93 17.14
C ALA A 307 -1.43 12.61 15.82
N GLY A 308 -2.42 12.78 14.95
CA GLY A 308 -2.30 13.52 13.69
C GLY A 308 -2.61 15.00 13.85
N ILE A 309 -1.78 15.84 13.22
CA ILE A 309 -1.81 17.32 13.26
C ILE A 309 -1.77 17.84 11.80
N PRO A 310 -2.86 17.66 11.02
CA PRO A 310 -2.82 17.83 9.57
C PRO A 310 -2.58 19.26 9.07
N ARG A 311 -2.79 20.27 9.91
CA ARG A 311 -2.55 21.69 9.58
C ARG A 311 -1.33 22.29 10.26
N GLY A 312 -0.66 21.50 11.09
CA GLY A 312 0.55 21.90 11.77
C GLY A 312 1.72 22.18 10.82
N ALA A 313 2.77 22.82 11.33
CA ALA A 313 3.96 23.19 10.57
C ALA A 313 3.61 23.92 9.27
N GLN A 314 2.87 25.04 9.34
CA GLN A 314 2.46 25.84 8.18
C GLN A 314 1.63 25.06 7.13
N ASN A 315 0.76 24.16 7.57
CA ASN A 315 -0.02 23.25 6.73
C ASN A 315 0.78 22.17 5.98
N PHE A 316 2.06 21.94 6.29
CA PHE A 316 2.72 20.70 5.84
C PHE A 316 2.07 19.46 6.49
N GLY A 317 1.53 19.63 7.69
CA GLY A 317 0.96 18.56 8.50
C GLY A 317 2.07 17.74 9.15
N TYR A 318 1.84 17.30 10.38
CA TYR A 318 2.75 16.39 11.06
C TYR A 318 2.00 15.40 11.95
N VAL A 319 2.68 14.35 12.36
CA VAL A 319 2.20 13.35 13.32
C VAL A 319 3.19 13.31 14.48
N SER A 320 2.68 13.24 15.70
CA SER A 320 3.50 13.24 16.91
C SER A 320 3.27 11.97 17.72
N ILE A 321 4.38 11.40 18.22
CA ILE A 321 4.38 10.39 19.28
C ILE A 321 4.41 11.13 20.62
N ILE A 322 3.49 10.80 21.51
CA ILE A 322 3.26 11.46 22.79
C ILE A 322 3.30 10.39 23.89
N ASN A 323 4.07 10.67 24.95
CA ASN A 323 4.17 9.80 26.10
C ASN A 323 2.83 9.73 26.85
N SER A 324 2.36 8.52 27.16
CA SER A 324 1.09 8.29 27.86
C SER A 324 1.15 8.64 29.36
N THR A 325 2.35 8.74 29.94
CA THR A 325 2.54 9.01 31.37
C THR A 325 2.51 10.50 31.71
N ASP A 326 3.23 11.34 30.97
CA ASP A 326 3.39 12.76 31.26
C ASP A 326 2.90 13.69 30.12
N MET A 327 2.34 13.14 29.04
CA MET A 327 1.84 13.87 27.87
C MET A 327 2.93 14.66 27.12
N THR A 328 4.21 14.31 27.29
CA THR A 328 5.30 14.96 26.59
C THR A 328 5.42 14.49 25.14
N PHE A 329 5.79 15.40 24.24
CA PHE A 329 6.05 15.09 22.84
C PHE A 329 7.43 14.44 22.70
N ILE A 330 7.49 13.26 22.11
CA ILE A 330 8.72 12.47 21.97
C ILE A 330 9.36 12.72 20.60
N GLN A 331 8.60 12.50 19.53
CA GLN A 331 9.10 12.54 18.15
C GLN A 331 8.01 12.97 17.18
N ASN A 332 8.40 13.67 16.11
CA ASN A 332 7.49 14.19 15.10
C ASN A 332 7.88 13.68 13.70
N PHE A 333 6.86 13.41 12.88
CA PHE A 333 6.99 13.12 11.46
C PHE A 333 6.33 14.25 10.68
N THR A 334 7.05 14.93 9.79
CA THR A 334 6.53 16.05 9.02
C THR A 334 6.24 15.64 7.58
N GLY A 335 5.11 16.09 7.04
CA GLY A 335 4.76 15.86 5.64
C GLY A 335 5.67 16.61 4.68
N GLU A 336 5.85 16.07 3.47
CA GLU A 336 6.71 16.66 2.43
C GLU A 336 6.05 17.80 1.64
N GLN A 337 4.71 17.90 1.67
CA GLN A 337 3.94 18.82 0.83
C GLN A 337 2.88 19.57 1.65
N MET A 338 2.91 20.90 1.55
CA MET A 338 1.87 21.79 2.09
C MET A 338 0.48 21.44 1.56
N ALA A 339 -0.51 21.54 2.43
CA ALA A 339 -1.91 21.26 2.15
C ALA A 339 -2.19 19.84 1.65
N SER A 340 -1.28 18.88 1.88
CA SER A 340 -1.53 17.44 1.61
C SER A 340 -2.38 16.77 2.70
N TYR A 341 -2.58 17.47 3.83
CA TYR A 341 -3.30 17.00 5.02
C TYR A 341 -2.65 15.75 5.65
N PHE A 342 -1.32 15.73 5.67
CA PHE A 342 -0.52 14.68 6.29
C PHE A 342 -0.87 14.54 7.79
N GLY A 343 -1.34 13.36 8.20
CA GLY A 343 -1.90 13.13 9.54
C GLY A 343 -3.43 13.12 9.57
N TYR A 344 -4.10 13.12 8.40
CA TYR A 344 -5.55 12.93 8.31
C TYR A 344 -6.00 11.60 8.96
N THR A 345 -5.23 10.54 8.74
CA THR A 345 -5.40 9.23 9.39
C THR A 345 -4.04 8.75 9.87
N VAL A 346 -4.04 8.11 11.03
CA VAL A 346 -2.88 7.43 11.61
C VAL A 346 -3.31 6.03 12.02
N THR A 347 -2.46 5.04 11.72
CA THR A 347 -2.69 3.64 12.05
C THR A 347 -1.38 3.03 12.50
N VAL A 348 -1.45 2.19 13.52
CA VAL A 348 -0.30 1.48 14.07
C VAL A 348 -0.46 -0.02 13.81
N SER A 349 0.60 -0.67 13.34
CA SER A 349 0.64 -2.10 13.07
C SER A 349 2.07 -2.56 12.86
N ASP A 350 2.44 -3.73 13.38
CA ASP A 350 3.69 -4.43 13.07
C ASP A 350 3.56 -5.14 11.70
N VAL A 351 3.91 -4.47 10.60
CA VAL A 351 3.64 -5.02 9.25
C VAL A 351 4.69 -6.03 8.80
N ASN A 352 5.90 -5.95 9.37
CA ASN A 352 7.01 -6.85 9.05
C ASN A 352 7.21 -7.97 10.08
N ASN A 353 6.33 -8.06 11.08
CA ASN A 353 6.30 -9.06 12.15
C ASN A 353 7.64 -9.21 12.88
N ASP A 354 8.29 -8.08 13.19
CA ASP A 354 9.54 -8.05 13.95
C ASP A 354 9.32 -7.80 15.46
N GLY A 355 8.07 -7.61 15.88
CA GLY A 355 7.65 -7.38 17.25
C GLY A 355 7.61 -5.89 17.65
N MET A 356 7.95 -4.98 16.74
CA MET A 356 7.84 -3.53 16.94
C MET A 356 6.65 -2.96 16.18
N ASP A 357 5.97 -1.98 16.78
CA ASP A 357 4.84 -1.32 16.13
C ASP A 357 5.33 -0.33 15.06
N ASP A 358 4.81 -0.41 13.83
CA ASP A 358 5.09 0.55 12.75
C ASP A 358 3.98 1.60 12.63
N ILE A 359 4.29 2.73 11.99
CA ILE A 359 3.34 3.85 11.83
C ILE A 359 2.99 4.07 10.37
N LEU A 360 1.69 4.05 10.08
CA LEU A 360 1.13 4.46 8.79
C LEU A 360 0.43 5.81 8.89
N ILE A 361 0.74 6.71 7.96
CA ILE A 361 0.21 8.07 7.92
C ILE A 361 -0.41 8.36 6.57
N GLY A 362 -1.67 8.80 6.55
CA GLY A 362 -2.36 9.22 5.34
C GLY A 362 -2.29 10.72 5.07
N ALA A 363 -2.08 11.06 3.79
CA ALA A 363 -2.13 12.40 3.22
C ALA A 363 -3.08 12.39 1.99
N PRO A 364 -4.40 12.39 2.20
CA PRO A 364 -5.38 12.08 1.16
C PRO A 364 -5.44 13.09 0.01
N ILE A 365 -5.02 14.33 0.24
CA ILE A 365 -5.05 15.39 -0.79
C ILE A 365 -3.64 15.73 -1.31
N PHE A 366 -2.70 14.79 -1.16
CA PHE A 366 -1.38 14.87 -1.76
C PHE A 366 -1.44 14.96 -3.29
N MET A 367 -0.66 15.89 -3.86
CA MET A 367 -0.54 16.10 -5.29
C MET A 367 0.76 15.53 -5.84
N GLU A 368 0.64 14.59 -6.77
CA GLU A 368 1.77 14.08 -7.55
C GLU A 368 2.09 15.05 -8.69
N ARG A 369 3.38 15.25 -8.93
CA ARG A 369 3.91 16.03 -10.05
C ARG A 369 4.69 15.10 -10.98
N GLU A 370 4.11 14.75 -12.12
CA GLU A 370 4.90 14.16 -13.21
C GLU A 370 5.57 15.30 -13.98
N PHE A 371 6.80 15.09 -14.45
CA PHE A 371 7.58 16.04 -15.25
C PHE A 371 6.73 16.54 -16.44
N GLU A 372 6.61 17.86 -16.61
CA GLU A 372 5.76 18.55 -17.62
C GLU A 372 4.23 18.51 -17.44
N SER A 373 3.70 17.86 -16.40
CA SER A 373 2.25 17.78 -16.17
C SER A 373 1.76 18.72 -15.06
N ASN A 374 0.47 19.10 -15.12
CA ASN A 374 -0.18 19.79 -14.00
C ASN A 374 -0.24 18.87 -12.78
N PRO A 375 -0.11 19.41 -11.55
CA PRO A 375 -0.23 18.62 -10.33
C PRO A 375 -1.58 17.91 -10.26
N LYS A 376 -1.55 16.62 -9.93
CA LYS A 376 -2.74 15.76 -9.82
C LYS A 376 -2.91 15.35 -8.37
N GLU A 377 -4.02 15.74 -7.74
CA GLU A 377 -4.39 15.24 -6.41
C GLU A 377 -4.68 13.74 -6.50
N VAL A 378 -3.83 12.91 -5.92
CA VAL A 378 -3.98 11.44 -5.96
C VAL A 378 -4.08 10.82 -4.56
N GLY A 379 -3.55 11.52 -3.56
CA GLY A 379 -3.42 11.00 -2.20
C GLY A 379 -2.22 10.07 -2.04
N ARG A 380 -1.68 10.01 -0.82
CA ARG A 380 -0.46 9.27 -0.49
C ARG A 380 -0.56 8.70 0.93
N VAL A 381 0.06 7.54 1.15
CA VAL A 381 0.23 6.92 2.47
C VAL A 381 1.72 6.65 2.67
N TYR A 382 2.22 6.93 3.87
CA TYR A 382 3.59 6.74 4.27
C TYR A 382 3.63 5.65 5.34
N LEU A 383 4.53 4.69 5.19
CA LEU A 383 4.83 3.67 6.19
C LEU A 383 6.22 3.96 6.76
N TYR A 384 6.29 4.15 8.06
CA TYR A 384 7.53 4.28 8.82
C TYR A 384 7.76 3.00 9.61
N LEU A 385 8.71 2.19 9.15
CA LEU A 385 9.09 0.95 9.81
C LEU A 385 10.01 1.24 11.00
N GLN A 386 9.65 0.75 12.18
CA GLN A 386 10.47 0.88 13.37
C GLN A 386 11.61 -0.14 13.33
N SER A 387 12.87 0.30 13.39
CA SER A 387 14.05 -0.60 13.40
C SER A 387 14.63 -0.83 14.78
N SER A 388 14.43 0.14 15.67
CA SER A 388 14.74 0.08 17.09
C SER A 388 13.92 1.18 17.79
N PRO A 389 13.80 1.18 19.13
CA PRO A 389 12.98 2.18 19.83
C PRO A 389 13.26 3.62 19.35
N LEU A 390 12.21 4.30 18.89
CA LEU A 390 12.24 5.67 18.34
C LEU A 390 13.09 5.90 17.06
N ILE A 391 13.62 4.83 16.46
CA ILE A 391 14.41 4.90 15.23
C ILE A 391 13.63 4.22 14.11
N PHE A 392 13.19 5.04 13.16
CA PHE A 392 12.43 4.61 11.99
C PHE A 392 13.29 4.63 10.74
N ARG A 393 13.02 3.71 9.80
CA ARG A 393 13.61 3.74 8.46
C ARG A 393 13.01 4.88 7.63
N ASP A 394 13.65 5.16 6.50
CA ASP A 394 13.04 6.02 5.49
C ASP A 394 11.66 5.50 5.09
N ALA A 395 10.73 6.43 4.89
CA ALA A 395 9.34 6.11 4.67
C ALA A 395 9.15 5.31 3.37
N GLN A 396 8.48 4.17 3.45
CA GLN A 396 7.95 3.53 2.26
C GLN A 396 6.69 4.28 1.81
N VAL A 397 6.66 4.70 0.54
CA VAL A 397 5.60 5.56 0.00
C VAL A 397 4.64 4.79 -0.90
N LEU A 398 3.36 4.84 -0.58
CA LEU A 398 2.26 4.30 -1.39
C LEU A 398 1.46 5.46 -1.99
N THR A 399 1.45 5.59 -3.32
CA THR A 399 0.78 6.70 -4.02
C THR A 399 -0.49 6.22 -4.71
N GLY A 400 -1.57 6.99 -4.57
CA GLY A 400 -2.83 6.72 -5.24
C GLY A 400 -2.71 6.85 -6.77
N THR A 401 -3.54 6.12 -7.52
CA THR A 401 -3.52 6.14 -9.00
C THR A 401 -4.67 6.91 -9.63
N LYS A 402 -5.62 7.41 -8.82
CA LYS A 402 -6.84 8.06 -9.31
C LYS A 402 -6.90 9.51 -8.82
N VAL A 403 -7.03 10.42 -9.77
CA VAL A 403 -7.16 11.85 -9.51
C VAL A 403 -8.44 12.12 -8.71
N PHE A 404 -8.33 12.93 -7.66
CA PHE A 404 -9.38 13.23 -6.68
C PHE A 404 -9.95 11.99 -5.97
N GLY A 405 -9.25 10.85 -6.03
CA GLY A 405 -9.68 9.61 -5.37
C GLY A 405 -9.52 9.63 -3.86
N ARG A 406 -8.68 10.54 -3.35
CA ARG A 406 -8.31 10.70 -1.94
C ARG A 406 -7.77 9.43 -1.29
N PHE A 407 -6.81 8.80 -1.94
CA PHE A 407 -6.14 7.62 -1.42
C PHE A 407 -5.46 7.94 -0.08
N GLY A 408 -5.72 7.12 0.95
CA GLY A 408 -5.25 7.38 2.32
C GLY A 408 -6.24 8.15 3.17
N SER A 409 -7.52 8.22 2.76
CA SER A 409 -8.60 8.76 3.63
C SER A 409 -8.94 7.81 4.78
N ALA A 410 -8.69 6.51 4.61
CA ALA A 410 -8.82 5.52 5.67
C ALA A 410 -7.67 4.53 5.52
N VAL A 411 -7.05 4.17 6.63
CA VAL A 411 -6.04 3.12 6.71
C VAL A 411 -6.44 2.20 7.86
N ALA A 412 -6.62 0.91 7.60
CA ALA A 412 -7.02 -0.06 8.61
C ALA A 412 -6.01 -1.20 8.71
N HIS A 413 -5.65 -1.52 9.95
CA HIS A 413 -5.01 -2.77 10.31
C HIS A 413 -5.99 -3.92 10.03
N LEU A 414 -5.53 -4.95 9.31
CA LEU A 414 -6.32 -6.15 9.02
C LEU A 414 -5.89 -7.35 9.86
N GLY A 415 -4.75 -7.29 10.56
CA GLY A 415 -4.05 -8.48 11.01
C GLY A 415 -3.49 -9.27 9.83
N ASP A 416 -3.10 -10.51 10.08
CA ASP A 416 -2.63 -11.42 9.05
C ASP A 416 -3.82 -11.99 8.24
N LEU A 417 -4.14 -11.34 7.11
CA LEU A 417 -5.35 -11.63 6.35
C LEU A 417 -5.24 -12.98 5.64
N ASN A 418 -4.05 -13.40 5.23
CA ASN A 418 -3.78 -14.65 4.50
C ASN A 418 -3.07 -15.73 5.30
N GLN A 419 -2.79 -15.48 6.59
CA GLN A 419 -2.10 -16.38 7.51
C GLN A 419 -0.69 -16.74 7.02
N ASP A 420 0.03 -15.77 6.44
CA ASP A 420 1.41 -15.95 5.95
C ASP A 420 2.50 -15.54 6.96
N GLY A 421 2.10 -15.00 8.10
CA GLY A 421 2.96 -14.56 9.18
C GLY A 421 3.26 -13.06 9.19
N TYR A 422 2.66 -12.26 8.31
CA TYR A 422 2.82 -10.80 8.30
C TYR A 422 1.46 -10.10 8.40
N ASN A 423 1.40 -8.92 9.02
CA ASN A 423 0.15 -8.17 9.11
C ASN A 423 -0.12 -7.38 7.82
N ASP A 424 -1.39 -7.33 7.43
CA ASP A 424 -1.85 -6.69 6.21
C ASP A 424 -2.63 -5.40 6.49
N ILE A 425 -2.69 -4.54 5.45
CA ILE A 425 -3.29 -3.20 5.56
C ILE A 425 -4.32 -2.99 4.44
N ALA A 426 -5.47 -2.40 4.80
CA ALA A 426 -6.44 -1.86 3.83
C ALA A 426 -6.33 -0.34 3.75
N ILE A 427 -6.32 0.19 2.52
CA ILE A 427 -6.30 1.63 2.27
C ILE A 427 -7.53 2.04 1.43
N GLY A 428 -8.27 3.02 1.93
CA GLY A 428 -9.46 3.58 1.31
C GLY A 428 -9.16 4.73 0.35
N ALA A 429 -9.82 4.71 -0.79
CA ALA A 429 -9.90 5.80 -1.77
C ALA A 429 -11.38 6.07 -2.09
N PRO A 430 -12.10 6.78 -1.19
CA PRO A 430 -13.56 6.82 -1.16
C PRO A 430 -14.23 7.47 -2.38
N PHE A 431 -13.47 8.25 -3.16
CA PHE A 431 -13.96 8.95 -4.34
C PHE A 431 -13.34 8.44 -5.64
N ALA A 432 -12.58 7.34 -5.58
CA ALA A 432 -11.95 6.72 -6.74
C ALA A 432 -12.95 5.87 -7.55
N GLY A 433 -12.62 5.61 -8.83
CA GLY A 433 -13.43 4.76 -9.71
C GLY A 433 -14.31 5.52 -10.69
N LYS A 434 -15.08 4.78 -11.50
CA LYS A 434 -16.09 5.38 -12.37
C LYS A 434 -17.24 5.87 -11.47
N ASP A 435 -17.79 7.04 -11.77
CA ASP A 435 -18.87 7.67 -11.00
C ASP A 435 -18.59 7.90 -9.51
N GLN A 436 -17.32 8.00 -9.10
CA GLN A 436 -16.89 8.21 -7.71
C GLN A 436 -17.48 7.18 -6.73
N GLN A 437 -17.59 5.93 -7.18
CA GLN A 437 -18.16 4.82 -6.40
C GLN A 437 -17.29 4.35 -5.22
N GLY A 438 -16.02 4.76 -5.18
CA GLY A 438 -15.05 4.42 -4.13
C GLY A 438 -14.32 3.10 -4.37
N LYS A 439 -13.12 2.99 -3.80
CA LYS A 439 -12.29 1.79 -3.83
C LYS A 439 -11.59 1.54 -2.50
N VAL A 440 -11.32 0.27 -2.21
CA VAL A 440 -10.45 -0.15 -1.12
C VAL A 440 -9.37 -1.06 -1.70
N LEU A 441 -8.12 -0.80 -1.34
CA LEU A 441 -6.95 -1.52 -1.83
C LEU A 441 -6.32 -2.27 -0.67
N ILE A 442 -6.06 -3.56 -0.86
CA ILE A 442 -5.43 -4.43 0.14
C ILE A 442 -3.93 -4.56 -0.19
N TYR A 443 -3.09 -4.29 0.78
CA TYR A 443 -1.63 -4.38 0.69
C TYR A 443 -1.14 -5.40 1.70
N ASN A 444 -0.37 -6.37 1.23
CA ASN A 444 0.17 -7.40 2.11
C ASN A 444 1.49 -7.01 2.73
N GLY A 445 1.68 -7.42 3.98
CA GLY A 445 2.94 -7.34 4.70
C GLY A 445 4.00 -8.30 4.15
N ASN A 446 5.26 -7.96 4.38
CA ASN A 446 6.42 -8.81 4.16
C ASN A 446 7.56 -8.36 5.09
N LYS A 447 8.65 -9.12 5.10
CA LYS A 447 9.83 -8.82 5.94
C LYS A 447 10.42 -7.41 5.74
N ASP A 448 10.27 -6.83 4.56
CA ASP A 448 10.82 -5.52 4.19
C ASP A 448 9.79 -4.38 4.29
N GLY A 449 8.56 -4.66 4.75
CA GLY A 449 7.47 -3.69 4.88
C GLY A 449 6.20 -4.13 4.16
N LEU A 450 5.62 -3.25 3.34
CA LEU A 450 4.44 -3.58 2.54
C LEU A 450 4.82 -3.88 1.08
N ASN A 451 4.06 -4.76 0.43
CA ASN A 451 4.14 -4.91 -1.02
C ASN A 451 3.66 -3.62 -1.69
N ILE A 452 4.42 -3.04 -2.62
CA ILE A 452 4.05 -1.79 -3.32
C ILE A 452 2.80 -1.99 -4.20
N LYS A 453 2.58 -3.23 -4.70
CA LYS A 453 1.41 -3.55 -5.51
C LYS A 453 0.29 -4.10 -4.62
N PRO A 454 -0.95 -3.59 -4.74
CA PRO A 454 -2.08 -4.13 -4.01
C PRO A 454 -2.41 -5.53 -4.51
N SER A 455 -2.64 -6.48 -3.60
CA SER A 455 -3.01 -7.86 -3.93
C SER A 455 -4.49 -7.99 -4.34
N GLN A 456 -5.35 -7.13 -3.81
CA GLN A 456 -6.77 -7.08 -4.16
C GLN A 456 -7.31 -5.65 -4.14
N ILE A 457 -8.25 -5.39 -5.05
CA ILE A 457 -8.96 -4.11 -5.14
C ILE A 457 -10.46 -4.36 -5.04
N LEU A 458 -11.06 -3.88 -3.96
CA LEU A 458 -12.50 -3.89 -3.74
C LEU A 458 -13.11 -2.64 -4.38
N GLN A 459 -14.17 -2.82 -5.16
CA GLN A 459 -14.84 -1.73 -5.87
C GLN A 459 -16.21 -1.49 -5.24
N GLY A 460 -16.56 -0.23 -5.00
CA GLY A 460 -17.89 0.12 -4.53
C GLY A 460 -18.95 -0.23 -5.58
N ALA A 461 -20.02 -0.90 -5.17
CA ALA A 461 -21.09 -1.33 -6.08
C ALA A 461 -22.20 -0.28 -6.27
N TRP A 462 -22.24 0.75 -5.43
CA TRP A 462 -23.32 1.74 -5.40
C TRP A 462 -22.80 3.12 -5.79
N ALA A 463 -23.48 3.74 -6.75
CA ALA A 463 -23.36 5.16 -7.03
C ALA A 463 -24.49 5.93 -6.33
N SER A 464 -24.25 7.18 -5.97
CA SER A 464 -25.28 8.09 -5.44
C SER A 464 -25.25 9.41 -6.23
N GLN A 465 -26.43 10.01 -6.44
CA GLN A 465 -26.59 11.19 -7.28
C GLN A 465 -26.40 12.51 -6.51
N ALA A 466 -26.55 12.52 -5.18
CA ALA A 466 -26.50 13.72 -4.35
C ALA A 466 -25.16 13.90 -3.62
N VAL A 467 -24.62 12.83 -3.06
CA VAL A 467 -23.34 12.77 -2.34
C VAL A 467 -22.60 11.55 -2.87
N PRO A 468 -21.28 11.60 -3.14
CA PRO A 468 -20.55 10.39 -3.54
C PRO A 468 -20.74 9.26 -2.51
N SER A 469 -20.72 8.00 -2.95
CA SER A 469 -21.03 6.86 -2.07
C SER A 469 -20.15 6.81 -0.81
N GLY A 470 -18.91 7.28 -0.93
CA GLY A 470 -17.93 7.26 0.16
C GLY A 470 -17.49 5.85 0.54
N PHE A 471 -17.59 4.88 -0.38
CA PHE A 471 -17.16 3.50 -0.12
C PHE A 471 -15.66 3.44 0.18
N GLY A 472 -15.30 3.02 1.39
CA GLY A 472 -13.91 3.03 1.86
C GLY A 472 -13.52 4.33 2.58
N PHE A 473 -14.50 5.16 2.97
CA PHE A 473 -14.26 6.31 3.85
C PHE A 473 -13.97 5.88 5.28
N THR A 474 -14.53 4.75 5.71
CA THR A 474 -14.17 4.08 6.97
C THR A 474 -13.94 2.60 6.75
N LEU A 475 -12.97 2.07 7.47
CA LEU A 475 -12.49 0.70 7.39
C LEU A 475 -12.20 0.19 8.80
N ARG A 476 -12.55 -1.06 9.08
CA ARG A 476 -12.11 -1.80 10.27
C ARG A 476 -11.87 -3.25 9.91
N GLY A 477 -10.71 -3.77 10.27
CA GLY A 477 -10.34 -5.19 10.11
C GLY A 477 -9.96 -5.82 11.44
N ASP A 478 -9.09 -6.84 11.38
CA ASP A 478 -8.46 -7.46 12.56
C ASP A 478 -9.47 -8.13 13.52
N SER A 479 -10.52 -8.71 12.97
CA SER A 479 -11.51 -9.49 13.73
C SER A 479 -12.16 -10.53 12.85
N ASP A 480 -12.20 -11.77 13.32
CA ASP A 480 -12.86 -12.90 12.66
C ASP A 480 -14.32 -12.98 13.12
N ILE A 481 -15.25 -12.63 12.23
CA ILE A 481 -16.70 -12.56 12.53
C ILE A 481 -17.38 -13.92 12.37
N ASP A 482 -16.85 -14.80 11.52
CA ASP A 482 -17.47 -16.09 11.18
C ASP A 482 -16.70 -17.32 11.70
N LYS A 483 -15.60 -17.09 12.42
CA LYS A 483 -14.77 -18.08 13.13
C LYS A 483 -14.12 -19.06 12.19
N ASN A 484 -13.61 -18.55 11.06
CA ASN A 484 -12.86 -19.34 10.10
C ASN A 484 -11.34 -19.26 10.28
N ASP A 485 -10.87 -18.58 11.34
CA ASP A 485 -9.49 -18.27 11.71
C ASP A 485 -8.77 -17.25 10.80
N TYR A 486 -9.52 -16.53 9.96
CA TYR A 486 -9.01 -15.40 9.17
C TYR A 486 -9.75 -14.12 9.56
N PRO A 487 -9.06 -12.97 9.66
CA PRO A 487 -9.70 -11.72 9.99
C PRO A 487 -10.56 -11.21 8.82
N ASP A 488 -11.67 -10.57 9.14
CA ASP A 488 -12.61 -10.00 8.18
C ASP A 488 -12.47 -8.48 8.07
N LEU A 489 -13.13 -7.89 7.07
CA LEU A 489 -13.08 -6.45 6.81
C LEU A 489 -14.48 -5.82 6.73
N LEU A 490 -14.69 -4.75 7.49
CA LEU A 490 -15.83 -3.85 7.39
C LEU A 490 -15.49 -2.64 6.51
N VAL A 491 -16.38 -2.32 5.57
CA VAL A 491 -16.26 -1.14 4.72
C VAL A 491 -17.51 -0.28 4.81
N GLY A 492 -17.35 0.96 5.25
CA GLY A 492 -18.42 1.96 5.28
C GLY A 492 -18.60 2.69 3.95
N ALA A 493 -19.85 2.94 3.57
CA ALA A 493 -20.26 3.72 2.40
C ALA A 493 -21.37 4.72 2.81
N PHE A 494 -20.98 5.71 3.62
CA PHE A 494 -21.89 6.62 4.31
C PHE A 494 -22.82 7.40 3.38
N GLY A 495 -22.36 7.77 2.17
CA GLY A 495 -23.15 8.54 1.21
C GLY A 495 -24.32 7.75 0.60
N THR A 496 -24.29 6.42 0.73
CA THR A 496 -25.38 5.51 0.34
C THR A 496 -26.09 4.87 1.54
N GLY A 497 -25.67 5.19 2.76
CA GLY A 497 -26.23 4.60 3.98
C GLY A 497 -25.97 3.10 4.13
N LYS A 498 -24.80 2.60 3.72
CA LYS A 498 -24.48 1.16 3.67
C LYS A 498 -23.16 0.79 4.35
N VAL A 499 -23.10 -0.44 4.84
CA VAL A 499 -21.88 -1.09 5.34
C VAL A 499 -21.79 -2.49 4.74
N VAL A 500 -20.59 -2.85 4.30
CA VAL A 500 -20.29 -4.17 3.70
C VAL A 500 -19.37 -4.94 4.61
N VAL A 501 -19.68 -6.21 4.84
CA VAL A 501 -18.79 -7.18 5.49
C VAL A 501 -18.17 -8.04 4.41
N TYR A 502 -16.86 -7.91 4.23
CA TYR A 502 -16.03 -8.77 3.40
C TYR A 502 -15.41 -9.84 4.29
N ARG A 503 -15.65 -11.11 3.93
CA ARG A 503 -15.10 -12.23 4.69
C ARG A 503 -13.85 -12.78 4.05
N ALA A 504 -12.86 -13.12 4.86
CA ALA A 504 -11.65 -13.76 4.35
C ALA A 504 -11.91 -15.23 4.02
N ARG A 505 -11.34 -15.68 2.89
CA ARG A 505 -11.41 -17.04 2.37
C ARG A 505 -10.19 -17.82 2.87
N PRO A 506 -10.35 -19.06 3.33
CA PRO A 506 -9.21 -19.89 3.69
C PRO A 506 -8.24 -20.07 2.53
N VAL A 507 -6.95 -19.86 2.78
CA VAL A 507 -5.90 -19.89 1.76
C VAL A 507 -5.28 -21.29 1.70
N VAL A 508 -5.25 -21.86 0.49
CA VAL A 508 -4.69 -23.18 0.20
C VAL A 508 -3.36 -23.01 -0.53
N THR A 509 -2.28 -23.40 0.12
CA THR A 509 -0.95 -23.47 -0.51
C THR A 509 -0.73 -24.88 -1.04
N VAL A 510 -0.46 -24.97 -2.34
CA VAL A 510 -0.14 -26.22 -3.04
C VAL A 510 1.35 -26.23 -3.37
N ASP A 511 2.04 -27.29 -2.97
CA ASP A 511 3.39 -27.61 -3.42
C ASP A 511 3.29 -28.73 -4.45
N ALA A 512 3.39 -28.36 -5.73
CA ALA A 512 3.26 -29.26 -6.87
C ALA A 512 4.63 -29.50 -7.51
N GLN A 513 4.90 -30.76 -7.84
CA GLN A 513 6.14 -31.19 -8.47
C GLN A 513 5.81 -32.07 -9.67
N LEU A 514 6.55 -31.88 -10.74
CA LEU A 514 6.49 -32.67 -11.95
C LEU A 514 7.83 -33.38 -12.10
N LEU A 515 7.82 -34.72 -12.17
CA LEU A 515 9.03 -35.53 -12.25
C LEU A 515 9.02 -36.35 -13.54
N LEU A 516 10.12 -36.29 -14.29
CA LEU A 516 10.28 -36.98 -15.57
C LEU A 516 11.31 -38.10 -15.45
N ASN A 517 10.97 -39.31 -15.88
CA ASN A 517 11.90 -40.44 -15.84
C ASN A 517 11.75 -41.34 -17.09
N PRO A 518 12.75 -41.38 -18.01
CA PRO A 518 13.94 -40.54 -18.06
C PRO A 518 13.65 -39.12 -18.61
N VAL A 519 14.52 -38.15 -18.30
CA VAL A 519 14.49 -36.79 -18.88
C VAL A 519 14.98 -36.79 -20.33
N ILE A 520 15.97 -37.63 -20.65
CA ILE A 520 16.49 -37.81 -22.00
C ILE A 520 15.88 -39.07 -22.61
N ILE A 521 15.20 -38.90 -23.74
CA ILE A 521 14.46 -39.95 -24.43
C ILE A 521 15.33 -40.49 -25.56
N ASN A 522 15.66 -41.78 -25.48
CA ASN A 522 16.30 -42.51 -26.56
C ASN A 522 15.23 -43.14 -27.47
N LEU A 523 15.21 -42.73 -28.74
CA LEU A 523 14.29 -43.19 -29.79
C LEU A 523 14.43 -44.69 -30.13
N GLU A 524 15.62 -45.26 -29.94
CA GLU A 524 15.88 -46.67 -30.22
C GLU A 524 15.32 -47.58 -29.12
N ASN A 525 15.16 -47.05 -27.91
CA ASN A 525 14.73 -47.81 -26.74
C ASN A 525 13.19 -47.92 -26.67
N LYS A 526 12.61 -48.80 -27.50
CA LYS A 526 11.16 -49.01 -27.63
C LYS A 526 10.62 -49.99 -26.58
N THR A 527 10.49 -49.54 -25.34
CA THR A 527 10.09 -50.38 -24.18
C THR A 527 8.59 -50.56 -23.99
N CYS A 528 7.76 -49.59 -24.38
CA CYS A 528 6.30 -49.68 -24.21
C CYS A 528 5.61 -50.23 -25.47
N GLN A 529 4.46 -50.88 -25.29
CA GLN A 529 3.58 -51.30 -26.39
C GLN A 529 2.27 -50.52 -26.35
N ILE A 530 1.85 -49.99 -27.50
CA ILE A 530 0.55 -49.33 -27.64
C ILE A 530 -0.57 -50.39 -27.56
N PRO A 531 -1.55 -50.26 -26.63
CA PRO A 531 -2.58 -51.28 -26.42
C PRO A 531 -3.38 -51.65 -27.67
N ASP A 532 -3.69 -50.67 -28.54
CA ASP A 532 -4.53 -50.87 -29.71
C ASP A 532 -3.80 -51.48 -30.92
N SER A 533 -2.49 -51.27 -31.05
CA SER A 533 -1.74 -51.59 -32.29
C SER A 533 -0.58 -52.56 -32.10
N MET A 534 -0.25 -52.95 -30.86
CA MET A 534 0.90 -53.80 -30.53
C MET A 534 2.25 -53.27 -31.06
N THR A 535 2.32 -51.99 -31.41
CA THR A 535 3.56 -51.34 -31.86
C THR A 535 4.42 -50.98 -30.66
N SER A 536 5.72 -51.31 -30.74
CA SER A 536 6.69 -50.92 -29.72
C SER A 536 7.12 -49.47 -29.94
N VAL A 537 7.02 -48.66 -28.90
CA VAL A 537 7.30 -47.21 -28.91
C VAL A 537 8.21 -46.82 -27.76
N ALA A 538 8.99 -45.75 -27.97
CA ALA A 538 9.79 -45.14 -26.91
C ALA A 538 8.85 -44.40 -25.95
N CYS A 539 8.98 -44.66 -24.65
CA CYS A 539 8.13 -44.09 -23.62
C CYS A 539 8.93 -43.64 -22.40
N PHE A 540 8.34 -42.75 -21.64
CA PHE A 540 8.88 -42.26 -20.38
C PHE A 540 7.72 -42.03 -19.39
N ALA A 541 8.03 -42.08 -18.11
CA ALA A 541 7.08 -41.84 -17.04
C ALA A 541 7.06 -40.36 -16.67
N VAL A 542 5.86 -39.82 -16.48
CA VAL A 542 5.58 -38.48 -15.95
C VAL A 542 4.85 -38.67 -14.63
N THR A 543 5.50 -38.34 -13.53
CA THR A 543 4.92 -38.42 -12.19
C THR A 543 4.51 -37.02 -11.75
N VAL A 544 3.22 -36.84 -11.49
CA VAL A 544 2.65 -35.60 -10.94
C VAL A 544 2.46 -35.79 -9.45
N CYS A 545 3.18 -35.03 -8.63
CA CYS A 545 3.03 -35.04 -7.18
C CYS A 545 2.50 -33.69 -6.70
N ALA A 546 1.60 -33.70 -5.72
CA ALA A 546 1.21 -32.48 -5.03
C ALA A 546 1.00 -32.73 -3.54
N SER A 547 1.32 -31.72 -2.74
CA SER A 547 0.94 -31.65 -1.33
C SER A 547 0.23 -30.33 -1.03
N VAL A 548 -0.65 -30.33 -0.04
CA VAL A 548 -1.47 -29.16 0.33
C VAL A 548 -1.26 -28.80 1.78
N ALA A 549 -1.13 -27.51 2.06
CA ALA A 549 -1.10 -26.93 3.40
C ALA A 549 -2.00 -25.69 3.45
N GLY A 550 -2.57 -25.41 4.63
CA GLY A 550 -3.36 -24.22 4.88
C GLY A 550 -3.95 -24.23 6.29
N GLN A 551 -4.19 -23.04 6.83
CA GLN A 551 -4.83 -22.86 8.13
C GLN A 551 -6.34 -23.08 7.98
N SER A 552 -6.92 -23.89 8.85
CA SER A 552 -8.38 -24.10 8.97
C SER A 552 -9.11 -24.55 7.70
N ILE A 553 -8.39 -25.29 6.85
CA ILE A 553 -8.94 -25.96 5.65
C ILE A 553 -9.41 -27.39 5.96
N SER A 554 -10.33 -27.90 5.14
CA SER A 554 -10.77 -29.30 5.17
C SER A 554 -9.60 -30.27 5.04
N ASN A 555 -9.65 -31.40 5.75
CA ASN A 555 -8.65 -32.47 5.63
C ASN A 555 -8.61 -33.08 4.22
N THR A 556 -9.73 -33.06 3.50
CA THR A 556 -9.82 -33.53 2.12
C THR A 556 -9.97 -32.33 1.19
N ILE A 557 -9.00 -32.16 0.29
CA ILE A 557 -9.00 -31.17 -0.79
C ILE A 557 -8.82 -31.93 -2.10
N ALA A 558 -9.62 -31.60 -3.13
CA ALA A 558 -9.37 -32.08 -4.48
C ALA A 558 -8.89 -30.94 -5.37
N LEU A 559 -7.87 -31.24 -6.14
CA LEU A 559 -7.35 -30.40 -7.20
C LEU A 559 -7.76 -31.00 -8.54
N THR A 560 -8.14 -30.16 -9.50
CA THR A 560 -8.22 -30.55 -10.90
C THR A 560 -6.84 -30.29 -11.51
N ALA A 561 -6.13 -31.36 -11.87
CA ALA A 561 -4.82 -31.29 -12.51
C ALA A 561 -4.99 -31.47 -14.03
N GLU A 562 -4.47 -30.50 -14.79
CA GLU A 562 -4.40 -30.52 -16.25
C GLU A 562 -2.94 -30.65 -16.68
N VAL A 563 -2.60 -31.77 -17.32
CA VAL A 563 -1.25 -31.99 -17.88
C VAL A 563 -1.33 -31.83 -19.40
N GLN A 564 -0.51 -30.93 -19.93
CA GLN A 564 -0.35 -30.70 -21.37
C GLN A 564 1.05 -31.12 -21.81
N LEU A 565 1.09 -31.99 -22.82
CA LEU A 565 2.33 -32.47 -23.43
C LEU A 565 2.74 -31.58 -24.61
N ASP A 566 4.04 -31.35 -24.74
CA ASP A 566 4.66 -30.58 -25.82
C ASP A 566 4.06 -29.16 -25.96
N SER A 567 3.85 -28.46 -24.84
CA SER A 567 3.06 -27.22 -24.75
C SER A 567 3.66 -26.04 -25.51
N LEU A 568 4.98 -25.99 -25.70
CA LEU A 568 5.68 -24.97 -26.50
C LEU A 568 5.39 -25.06 -28.01
N LYS A 569 4.87 -26.20 -28.50
CA LYS A 569 4.46 -26.33 -29.91
C LYS A 569 3.17 -25.55 -30.18
N GLN A 570 3.22 -24.71 -31.21
CA GLN A 570 2.11 -23.88 -31.68
C GLN A 570 0.82 -24.68 -31.87
N LYS A 571 -0.34 -24.04 -31.64
CA LYS A 571 -1.66 -24.64 -31.87
C LYS A 571 -1.78 -25.04 -33.35
N GLY A 572 -1.78 -26.34 -33.64
CA GLY A 572 -1.84 -26.92 -34.99
C GLY A 572 -0.54 -27.59 -35.45
N ALA A 573 0.58 -27.42 -34.74
CA ALA A 573 1.78 -28.22 -34.97
C ALA A 573 1.60 -29.65 -34.42
N ILE A 574 2.30 -30.61 -35.02
CA ILE A 574 2.28 -32.01 -34.59
C ILE A 574 2.86 -32.11 -33.18
N LYS A 575 2.06 -32.59 -32.22
CA LYS A 575 2.49 -32.88 -30.85
C LYS A 575 3.26 -34.20 -30.87
N ARG A 576 4.53 -34.18 -30.47
CA ARG A 576 5.44 -35.33 -30.62
C ARG A 576 5.14 -36.44 -29.63
N THR A 577 4.62 -36.09 -28.46
CA THR A 577 4.30 -37.00 -27.37
C THR A 577 2.80 -37.09 -27.10
N LEU A 578 2.34 -38.28 -26.75
CA LEU A 578 0.95 -38.57 -26.39
C LEU A 578 0.91 -39.47 -25.15
N PHE A 579 -0.15 -39.38 -24.35
CA PHE A 579 -0.36 -40.33 -23.26
C PHE A 579 -0.70 -41.72 -23.83
N LEU A 580 -0.20 -42.76 -23.18
CA LEU A 580 -0.35 -44.14 -23.65
C LEU A 580 -1.80 -44.63 -23.61
N ASP A 581 -2.58 -44.20 -22.61
CA ASP A 581 -3.93 -44.70 -22.38
C ASP A 581 -5.00 -44.02 -23.26
N ASN A 582 -4.91 -42.71 -23.47
CA ASN A 582 -5.94 -41.93 -24.17
C ASN A 582 -5.53 -41.45 -25.57
N HIS A 583 -4.26 -41.64 -25.97
CA HIS A 583 -3.70 -41.17 -27.23
C HIS A 583 -3.87 -39.65 -27.50
N GLN A 584 -4.02 -38.85 -26.45
CA GLN A 584 -4.15 -37.39 -26.51
C GLN A 584 -2.89 -36.72 -25.96
N SER A 585 -2.70 -35.45 -26.33
CA SER A 585 -1.61 -34.60 -25.81
C SER A 585 -2.02 -33.79 -24.58
N HIS A 586 -3.23 -33.99 -24.07
CA HIS A 586 -3.78 -33.32 -22.89
C HIS A 586 -4.54 -34.34 -22.04
N LEU A 587 -4.45 -34.21 -20.72
CA LEU A 587 -5.17 -35.05 -19.78
C LEU A 587 -5.59 -34.21 -18.57
N ILE A 588 -6.85 -34.35 -18.18
CA ILE A 588 -7.41 -33.71 -16.98
C ILE A 588 -7.85 -34.83 -16.03
N PHE A 589 -7.40 -34.77 -14.78
CA PHE A 589 -7.79 -35.74 -13.76
C PHE A 589 -7.92 -35.10 -12.36
N PRO A 590 -8.78 -35.64 -11.49
CA PRO A 590 -8.88 -35.17 -10.11
C PRO A 590 -7.75 -35.75 -9.26
N LEU A 591 -7.02 -34.90 -8.54
CA LEU A 591 -6.00 -35.25 -7.56
C LEU A 591 -6.54 -34.96 -6.16
N VAL A 592 -6.97 -36.02 -5.46
CA VAL A 592 -7.60 -35.91 -4.12
C VAL A 592 -6.58 -36.13 -3.02
N ILE A 593 -6.34 -35.11 -2.21
CA ILE A 593 -5.40 -35.12 -1.09
C ILE A 593 -6.22 -35.21 0.20
N ARG A 594 -6.08 -36.32 0.94
CA ARG A 594 -6.89 -36.64 2.13
C ARG A 594 -6.28 -36.18 3.47
N ARG A 595 -5.03 -35.73 3.45
CA ARG A 595 -4.30 -35.28 4.64
C ARG A 595 -3.36 -34.14 4.24
N GLN A 596 -3.36 -33.05 5.02
CA GLN A 596 -2.42 -31.96 4.81
C GLN A 596 -0.96 -32.44 4.89
N LYS A 597 -0.09 -31.84 4.08
CA LYS A 597 1.34 -32.17 3.93
C LYS A 597 1.64 -33.61 3.48
N ALA A 598 0.63 -34.43 3.18
CA ALA A 598 0.86 -35.73 2.55
C ALA A 598 1.08 -35.52 1.05
N LEU A 599 2.20 -36.02 0.55
CA LEU A 599 2.52 -36.00 -0.87
C LEU A 599 1.67 -37.08 -1.58
N GLN A 600 0.79 -36.65 -2.47
CA GLN A 600 0.00 -37.55 -3.32
C GLN A 600 0.56 -37.49 -4.74
N CYS A 601 0.97 -38.63 -5.27
CA CYS A 601 1.52 -38.74 -6.61
C CYS A 601 0.61 -39.56 -7.54
N GLN A 602 0.63 -39.22 -8.82
CA GLN A 602 -0.03 -39.93 -9.90
C GLN A 602 0.98 -40.15 -11.02
N ASP A 603 1.19 -41.41 -11.38
CA ASP A 603 2.07 -41.78 -12.50
C ASP A 603 1.29 -41.84 -13.80
N LEU A 604 1.86 -41.27 -14.85
CA LEU A 604 1.32 -41.25 -16.20
C LEU A 604 2.41 -41.73 -17.16
N ILE A 605 2.05 -42.61 -18.10
CA ILE A 605 2.98 -43.09 -19.12
C ILE A 605 2.75 -42.29 -20.41
N VAL A 606 3.82 -41.71 -20.92
CA VAL A 606 3.83 -40.92 -22.16
C VAL A 606 4.73 -41.61 -23.16
N TYR A 607 4.28 -41.68 -24.42
CA TYR A 607 5.07 -42.22 -25.52
C TYR A 607 5.34 -41.17 -26.59
N LEU A 608 6.46 -41.35 -27.28
CA LEU A 608 6.87 -40.54 -28.43
C LEU A 608 6.34 -41.18 -29.72
N ARG A 609 5.80 -40.36 -30.62
CA ARG A 609 5.33 -40.78 -31.95
C ARG A 609 6.47 -41.37 -32.78
N ASP A 610 6.13 -41.99 -33.91
CA ASP A 610 7.15 -42.51 -34.82
C ASP A 610 7.95 -41.38 -35.48
N GLU A 611 9.22 -41.64 -35.80
CA GLU A 611 10.13 -40.67 -36.42
C GLU A 611 9.64 -40.14 -37.77
N THR A 612 8.78 -40.90 -38.46
CA THR A 612 8.19 -40.45 -39.73
C THR A 612 7.13 -39.36 -39.54
N GLU A 613 6.57 -39.21 -38.34
CA GLU A 613 5.49 -38.26 -38.05
C GLU A 613 5.99 -36.86 -37.69
N PHE A 614 7.23 -36.72 -37.22
CA PHE A 614 7.78 -35.42 -36.83
C PHE A 614 9.25 -35.27 -37.22
N ARG A 615 9.60 -34.09 -37.74
CA ARG A 615 10.99 -33.79 -38.16
C ARG A 615 11.83 -33.16 -37.05
N ASP A 616 11.17 -32.54 -36.07
CA ASP A 616 11.86 -31.75 -35.05
C ASP A 616 12.29 -32.61 -33.87
N LYS A 617 13.58 -32.95 -33.87
CA LYS A 617 14.27 -33.70 -32.81
C LYS A 617 15.10 -32.80 -31.88
N LEU A 618 15.22 -31.50 -32.17
CA LEU A 618 16.08 -30.58 -31.41
C LEU A 618 15.32 -29.77 -30.36
N SER A 619 14.07 -29.41 -30.62
CA SER A 619 13.29 -28.63 -29.65
C SER A 619 13.00 -29.47 -28.39
N PRO A 620 13.07 -28.91 -27.17
CA PRO A 620 12.66 -29.61 -25.96
C PRO A 620 11.17 -29.96 -26.00
N ILE A 621 10.79 -31.07 -25.39
CA ILE A 621 9.41 -31.50 -25.16
C ILE A 621 8.99 -30.93 -23.80
N ASN A 622 8.33 -29.77 -23.82
CA ASN A 622 7.85 -29.12 -22.60
C ASN A 622 6.55 -29.76 -22.11
N ILE A 623 6.53 -30.19 -20.86
CA ILE A 623 5.37 -30.77 -20.20
C ILE A 623 4.93 -29.79 -19.13
N SER A 624 3.71 -29.29 -19.23
CA SER A 624 3.16 -28.31 -18.29
C SER A 624 2.00 -28.90 -17.52
N LEU A 625 2.07 -28.80 -16.20
CA LEU A 625 1.00 -29.07 -15.25
C LEU A 625 0.35 -27.75 -14.84
N ASN A 626 -0.95 -27.63 -15.03
CA ASN A 626 -1.77 -26.55 -14.48
C ASN A 626 -2.75 -27.15 -13.47
N TYR A 627 -2.96 -26.51 -12.33
CA TYR A 627 -3.89 -27.02 -11.33
C TYR A 627 -4.86 -25.94 -10.85
N SER A 628 -6.09 -26.37 -10.55
CA SER A 628 -7.13 -25.53 -9.95
C SER A 628 -7.83 -26.27 -8.80
N LEU A 629 -8.46 -25.55 -7.89
CA LEU A 629 -9.31 -26.16 -6.86
C LEU A 629 -10.59 -26.69 -7.50
N ASP A 630 -11.01 -27.90 -7.11
CA ASP A 630 -12.32 -28.42 -7.47
C ASP A 630 -13.38 -27.88 -6.51
N GLU A 631 -14.17 -26.92 -6.98
CA GLU A 631 -15.20 -26.27 -6.17
C GLU A 631 -16.42 -27.15 -5.90
N SER A 632 -16.59 -28.27 -6.62
CA SER A 632 -17.79 -29.12 -6.53
C SER A 632 -17.92 -29.88 -5.21
N ILE A 633 -16.82 -30.03 -4.46
CA ILE A 633 -16.76 -30.77 -3.20
C ILE A 633 -17.25 -29.93 -2.03
N PHE A 634 -17.23 -28.59 -2.15
CA PHE A 634 -17.66 -27.70 -1.08
C PHE A 634 -19.18 -27.55 -1.11
N LYS A 635 -19.84 -28.06 -0.05
CA LYS A 635 -21.30 -27.94 0.10
C LYS A 635 -21.71 -26.47 0.14
N GLU A 636 -22.82 -26.15 -0.53
CA GLU A 636 -23.46 -24.83 -0.41
C GLU A 636 -23.94 -24.61 1.04
N GLY A 637 -23.20 -23.82 1.80
CA GLY A 637 -23.55 -23.38 3.15
C GLY A 637 -23.11 -21.92 3.39
N LEU A 638 -23.14 -21.50 4.66
CA LEU A 638 -22.62 -20.19 5.09
C LEU A 638 -21.08 -20.08 5.01
N ALA A 639 -20.39 -21.22 4.87
CA ALA A 639 -18.93 -21.29 4.78
C ALA A 639 -18.41 -20.69 3.48
N VAL A 640 -17.33 -19.90 3.59
CA VAL A 640 -16.66 -19.28 2.45
C VAL A 640 -15.83 -20.33 1.70
N LYS A 641 -15.81 -20.27 0.37
CA LYS A 641 -15.01 -21.19 -0.45
C LYS A 641 -13.51 -20.89 -0.27
N PRO A 642 -12.63 -21.89 -0.15
CA PRO A 642 -11.19 -21.64 -0.10
C PRO A 642 -10.67 -21.07 -1.43
N ILE A 643 -9.47 -20.48 -1.39
CA ILE A 643 -8.78 -19.93 -2.56
C ILE A 643 -7.33 -20.43 -2.60
N LEU A 644 -6.77 -20.58 -3.80
CA LEU A 644 -5.35 -20.87 -3.95
C LEU A 644 -4.50 -19.67 -3.52
N ASN A 645 -3.34 -19.93 -2.95
CA ASN A 645 -2.39 -18.89 -2.60
C ASN A 645 -1.97 -18.08 -3.84
N TYR A 646 -2.27 -16.78 -3.82
CA TYR A 646 -2.01 -15.84 -4.92
C TYR A 646 -0.52 -15.71 -5.28
N TYR A 647 0.38 -15.85 -4.29
CA TYR A 647 1.82 -15.73 -4.49
C TYR A 647 2.48 -16.98 -5.09
N ARG A 648 1.74 -18.10 -5.18
CA ARG A 648 2.22 -19.32 -5.82
C ARG A 648 1.65 -19.43 -7.23
N VAL A 649 2.54 -19.66 -8.19
CA VAL A 649 2.13 -19.93 -9.57
C VAL A 649 1.40 -21.27 -9.60
N ASN A 650 0.23 -21.29 -10.22
CA ASN A 650 -0.61 -22.49 -10.34
C ASN A 650 -0.21 -23.41 -11.51
N ALA A 651 0.99 -23.20 -12.07
CA ALA A 651 1.53 -23.94 -13.18
C ALA A 651 2.99 -24.32 -12.93
N VAL A 652 3.33 -25.56 -13.23
CA VAL A 652 4.68 -26.13 -13.13
C VAL A 652 5.03 -26.71 -14.51
N SER A 653 6.24 -26.49 -15.00
CA SER A 653 6.66 -27.03 -16.29
C SER A 653 8.04 -27.66 -16.21
N GLU A 654 8.20 -28.81 -16.84
CA GLU A 654 9.46 -29.54 -16.97
C GLU A 654 9.71 -29.89 -18.43
N GLN A 655 10.97 -30.09 -18.80
CA GLN A 655 11.38 -30.34 -20.18
C GLN A 655 12.04 -31.71 -20.32
N ALA A 656 11.62 -32.47 -21.33
CA ALA A 656 12.30 -33.68 -21.78
C ALA A 656 13.00 -33.43 -23.11
N HIS A 657 14.14 -34.11 -23.35
CA HIS A 657 14.94 -33.94 -24.56
C HIS A 657 15.02 -35.24 -25.35
N ILE A 658 15.11 -35.12 -26.68
CA ILE A 658 15.37 -36.27 -27.55
C ILE A 658 16.89 -36.37 -27.72
N LEU A 659 17.44 -37.56 -27.55
CA LEU A 659 18.86 -37.83 -27.76
C LEU A 659 19.23 -37.59 -29.24
N VAL A 660 20.19 -36.70 -29.51
CA VAL A 660 20.65 -36.34 -30.86
C VAL A 660 22.16 -36.06 -30.83
N ASP A 661 22.93 -36.68 -31.75
CA ASP A 661 24.35 -36.43 -32.00
C ASP A 661 25.33 -36.65 -30.81
N CYS A 662 25.15 -37.72 -30.02
CA CYS A 662 25.98 -38.08 -28.86
C CYS A 662 26.93 -39.28 -29.08
N GLY A 663 27.53 -39.42 -30.26
CA GLY A 663 28.49 -40.50 -30.54
C GLY A 663 27.88 -41.93 -30.59
N GLU A 664 28.75 -42.96 -30.59
CA GLU A 664 28.34 -44.38 -30.60
C GLU A 664 27.93 -44.92 -29.22
N ASP A 665 28.36 -44.25 -28.15
CA ASP A 665 28.07 -44.59 -26.75
C ASP A 665 26.78 -43.94 -26.23
N ASN A 666 26.12 -43.10 -27.03
CA ASN A 666 24.85 -42.44 -26.72
C ASN A 666 24.91 -41.53 -25.47
N ILE A 667 26.11 -41.06 -25.09
CA ILE A 667 26.34 -40.20 -23.91
C ILE A 667 27.04 -38.92 -24.36
N CYS A 668 26.32 -37.79 -24.34
CA CYS A 668 26.89 -36.50 -24.71
C CYS A 668 27.80 -35.94 -23.60
N ILE A 669 29.11 -35.81 -23.88
CA ILE A 669 30.12 -35.23 -22.97
C ILE A 669 30.59 -33.86 -23.51
N PRO A 670 30.09 -32.73 -22.97
CA PRO A 670 30.52 -31.41 -23.41
C PRO A 670 31.86 -30.99 -22.80
N VAL A 671 32.55 -30.04 -23.43
CA VAL A 671 33.77 -29.41 -22.90
C VAL A 671 33.59 -27.90 -22.92
N LEU A 672 32.93 -27.40 -21.88
CA LEU A 672 32.58 -25.99 -21.73
C LEU A 672 33.76 -25.19 -21.17
N LYS A 673 34.11 -24.08 -21.83
CA LYS A 673 35.13 -23.15 -21.35
C LYS A 673 34.62 -21.72 -21.40
N LEU A 674 34.97 -20.96 -20.36
CA LEU A 674 34.49 -19.60 -20.14
C LEU A 674 35.66 -18.64 -19.92
N SER A 675 35.56 -17.44 -20.50
CA SER A 675 36.47 -16.33 -20.24
C SER A 675 35.70 -15.02 -20.23
N ALA A 676 36.07 -14.08 -19.37
CA ALA A 676 35.39 -12.79 -19.26
C ALA A 676 36.38 -11.67 -18.95
N ARG A 677 36.04 -10.44 -19.31
CA ARG A 677 36.80 -9.22 -18.98
C ARG A 677 35.87 -8.00 -18.86
N PRO A 678 36.13 -7.05 -17.95
CA PRO A 678 35.40 -5.80 -17.92
C PRO A 678 35.88 -4.83 -19.02
N ASP A 679 35.04 -3.85 -19.37
CA ASP A 679 35.41 -2.73 -20.26
C ASP A 679 36.18 -1.63 -19.51
N LYS A 680 35.96 -1.52 -18.20
CA LYS A 680 36.61 -0.59 -17.28
C LYS A 680 37.17 -1.35 -16.08
N ASP A 681 38.39 -1.01 -15.67
CA ASP A 681 39.05 -1.64 -14.53
C ASP A 681 38.67 -1.01 -13.18
N GLN A 682 37.99 0.14 -13.21
CA GLN A 682 37.62 0.90 -12.02
C GLN A 682 36.23 1.57 -12.13
N VAL A 683 35.57 1.71 -10.99
CA VAL A 683 34.32 2.45 -10.79
C VAL A 683 34.51 3.58 -9.77
N ILE A 684 33.80 4.69 -9.96
CA ILE A 684 34.01 5.96 -9.23
C ILE A 684 32.87 6.23 -8.25
N ILE A 685 33.16 6.46 -6.97
CA ILE A 685 32.13 6.75 -5.96
C ILE A 685 31.36 8.05 -6.30
N GLY A 686 30.03 7.96 -6.34
CA GLY A 686 29.13 9.09 -6.60
C GLY A 686 28.88 9.40 -8.08
N ASP A 687 29.46 8.63 -9.01
CA ASP A 687 29.20 8.75 -10.45
C ASP A 687 28.13 7.73 -10.92
N GLU A 688 27.52 7.97 -12.08
CA GLU A 688 26.61 7.02 -12.74
C GLU A 688 27.42 5.90 -13.41
N ASN A 689 28.00 5.01 -12.59
CA ASN A 689 28.90 3.95 -13.05
C ASN A 689 28.20 2.92 -13.93
N HIS A 690 28.36 3.05 -15.24
CA HIS A 690 28.04 1.99 -16.20
C HIS A 690 29.26 1.12 -16.49
N LEU A 691 29.08 -0.18 -16.34
CA LEU A 691 30.09 -1.23 -16.53
C LEU A 691 29.60 -2.25 -17.57
N MET A 692 30.47 -2.67 -18.48
CA MET A 692 30.18 -3.76 -19.44
C MET A 692 31.14 -4.94 -19.22
N LEU A 693 30.58 -6.13 -19.05
CA LEU A 693 31.35 -7.38 -19.04
C LEU A 693 31.31 -8.03 -20.43
N ILE A 694 32.49 -8.22 -21.04
CA ILE A 694 32.65 -8.94 -22.30
C ILE A 694 32.99 -10.39 -21.98
N ILE A 695 32.09 -11.30 -22.34
CA ILE A 695 32.15 -12.71 -21.98
C ILE A 695 32.26 -13.56 -23.24
N ASN A 696 33.14 -14.55 -23.23
CA ASN A 696 33.31 -15.49 -24.32
C ASN A 696 33.14 -16.93 -23.81
N ALA A 697 32.11 -17.60 -24.33
CA ALA A 697 31.70 -18.96 -24.00
C ALA A 697 31.94 -19.89 -25.19
N ARG A 698 32.62 -21.02 -24.95
CA ARG A 698 32.95 -22.01 -25.98
C ARG A 698 32.62 -23.44 -25.55
N ASN A 699 32.21 -24.26 -26.50
CA ASN A 699 32.06 -25.71 -26.31
C ASN A 699 33.01 -26.44 -27.26
N GLU A 700 34.02 -27.11 -26.72
CA GLU A 700 35.03 -27.88 -27.47
C GLU A 700 34.74 -29.39 -27.48
N GLY A 701 33.66 -29.84 -26.84
CA GLY A 701 33.24 -31.25 -26.75
C GLY A 701 32.00 -31.53 -27.59
N GLU A 702 31.14 -32.42 -27.10
CA GLU A 702 29.85 -32.77 -27.72
C GLU A 702 28.73 -31.81 -27.31
N GLY A 703 27.49 -32.06 -27.75
CA GLY A 703 26.35 -31.19 -27.46
C GLY A 703 26.07 -31.02 -25.96
N ALA A 704 26.04 -29.78 -25.49
CA ALA A 704 25.62 -29.44 -24.13
C ALA A 704 24.12 -29.09 -24.13
N TYR A 705 23.27 -29.91 -23.49
CA TYR A 705 21.84 -29.64 -23.39
C TYR A 705 21.56 -28.57 -22.33
N GLU A 706 20.61 -27.67 -22.62
CA GLU A 706 20.25 -26.54 -21.74
C GLU A 706 21.48 -25.76 -21.24
N ALA A 707 22.40 -25.44 -22.14
CA ALA A 707 23.60 -24.69 -21.77
C ALA A 707 23.21 -23.25 -21.40
N GLU A 708 23.38 -22.90 -20.12
CA GLU A 708 23.07 -21.59 -19.56
C GLU A 708 24.32 -20.98 -18.94
N LEU A 709 24.52 -19.68 -19.16
CA LEU A 709 25.55 -18.89 -18.49
C LEU A 709 24.96 -18.23 -17.25
N PHE A 710 25.54 -18.52 -16.08
CA PHE A 710 25.21 -17.91 -14.80
C PHE A 710 26.23 -16.82 -14.48
N VAL A 711 25.75 -15.60 -14.24
CA VAL A 711 26.54 -14.46 -13.80
C VAL A 711 26.00 -13.98 -12.45
N MET A 712 26.72 -14.28 -11.38
CA MET A 712 26.40 -13.82 -10.04
C MET A 712 26.80 -12.36 -9.91
N ILE A 713 25.85 -11.51 -9.55
CA ILE A 713 26.06 -10.06 -9.44
C ILE A 713 26.13 -9.65 -7.97
N PRO A 714 27.01 -8.69 -7.62
CA PRO A 714 27.11 -8.19 -6.26
C PRO A 714 25.94 -7.25 -5.92
N GLU A 715 25.69 -6.99 -4.63
CA GLU A 715 24.54 -6.20 -4.17
C GLU A 715 24.55 -4.76 -4.70
N GLU A 716 25.74 -4.23 -5.00
CA GLU A 716 25.95 -2.87 -5.48
C GLU A 716 25.61 -2.69 -6.96
N ALA A 717 25.51 -3.78 -7.72
CA ALA A 717 25.30 -3.77 -9.16
C ALA A 717 23.86 -4.17 -9.54
N ASP A 718 23.32 -3.53 -10.56
CA ASP A 718 22.03 -3.81 -11.17
C ASP A 718 22.20 -4.14 -12.66
N TYR A 719 21.52 -5.18 -13.14
CA TYR A 719 21.56 -5.60 -14.54
C TYR A 719 20.73 -4.66 -15.42
N VAL A 720 21.38 -4.06 -16.43
CA VAL A 720 20.74 -3.13 -17.38
C VAL A 720 20.23 -3.87 -18.62
N GLY A 721 21.01 -4.82 -19.13
CA GLY A 721 20.66 -5.56 -20.33
C GLY A 721 21.87 -6.01 -21.15
N ILE A 722 21.60 -6.78 -22.21
CA ILE A 722 22.60 -7.21 -23.18
C ILE A 722 22.96 -6.10 -24.17
N GLU A 723 24.22 -6.06 -24.61
CA GLU A 723 24.71 -5.18 -25.67
C GLU A 723 24.22 -5.67 -27.03
N ARG A 724 23.56 -4.78 -27.79
CA ARG A 724 22.97 -5.09 -29.11
C ARG A 724 23.59 -4.27 -30.25
N SER A 725 24.32 -3.21 -29.93
CA SER A 725 24.83 -2.24 -30.92
C SER A 725 26.10 -2.75 -31.58
N ASN A 726 26.90 -3.55 -30.87
CA ASN A 726 28.15 -4.10 -31.37
C ASN A 726 27.92 -5.37 -32.19
N LYS A 727 28.16 -5.31 -33.50
CA LYS A 727 28.02 -6.47 -34.42
C LYS A 727 28.95 -7.65 -34.09
N GLY A 728 29.99 -7.43 -33.30
CA GLY A 728 30.90 -8.49 -32.84
C GLY A 728 30.40 -9.28 -31.63
N LEU A 729 29.29 -8.87 -31.02
CA LEU A 729 28.69 -9.52 -29.85
C LEU A 729 27.32 -10.09 -30.23
N ARG A 730 27.06 -11.33 -29.82
CA ARG A 730 25.80 -12.02 -30.12
C ARG A 730 24.74 -11.60 -29.09
N PRO A 731 23.58 -11.08 -29.52
CA PRO A 731 22.48 -10.81 -28.62
C PRO A 731 21.81 -12.15 -28.25
N LEU A 732 21.99 -12.57 -27.01
CA LEU A 732 21.33 -13.72 -26.39
C LEU A 732 20.10 -13.29 -25.57
N SER A 733 19.28 -14.28 -25.24
CA SER A 733 18.21 -14.13 -24.26
C SER A 733 18.81 -14.25 -22.87
N CYS A 734 18.62 -13.25 -22.02
CA CYS A 734 19.13 -13.22 -20.65
C CYS A 734 18.04 -12.73 -19.72
N GLU A 735 17.88 -13.42 -18.61
CA GLU A 735 16.90 -13.11 -17.57
C GLU A 735 17.61 -12.89 -16.23
N TYR A 736 17.11 -11.92 -15.47
CA TYR A 736 17.55 -11.71 -14.09
C TYR A 736 16.76 -12.66 -13.18
N LYS A 737 17.46 -13.49 -12.41
CA LYS A 737 16.90 -14.42 -11.43
C LYS A 737 17.45 -14.12 -10.04
N MET A 738 16.63 -14.29 -9.02
CA MET A 738 17.04 -14.20 -7.62
C MET A 738 16.62 -15.49 -6.93
N GLU A 739 17.61 -16.25 -6.49
CA GLU A 739 17.38 -17.51 -5.77
C GLU A 739 17.92 -17.33 -4.35
N ASN A 740 17.04 -17.40 -3.36
CA ASN A 740 17.31 -17.05 -1.97
C ASN A 740 17.82 -15.60 -1.81
N VAL A 741 19.14 -15.42 -1.66
CA VAL A 741 19.82 -14.12 -1.47
C VAL A 741 20.75 -13.80 -2.65
N THR A 742 21.11 -14.81 -3.44
CA THR A 742 22.04 -14.65 -4.55
C THR A 742 21.34 -14.09 -5.78
N ARG A 743 21.80 -12.91 -6.21
CA ARG A 743 21.33 -12.23 -7.43
C ARG A 743 22.14 -12.75 -8.61
N MET A 744 21.47 -13.22 -9.67
CA MET A 744 22.14 -13.78 -10.84
C MET A 744 21.46 -13.38 -12.15
N VAL A 745 22.25 -13.29 -13.21
CA VAL A 745 21.77 -13.17 -14.59
C VAL A 745 22.03 -14.49 -15.29
N VAL A 746 20.98 -15.08 -15.84
CA VAL A 746 21.04 -16.35 -16.56
C VAL A 746 20.82 -16.07 -18.05
N CYS A 747 21.76 -16.50 -18.89
CA CYS A 747 21.70 -16.32 -20.34
C CYS A 747 21.71 -17.66 -21.09
N ASP A 748 20.82 -17.80 -22.06
CA ASP A 748 20.69 -19.00 -22.88
C ASP A 748 21.82 -19.07 -23.91
N LEU A 749 22.70 -20.09 -23.82
CA LEU A 749 23.77 -20.33 -24.79
C LEU A 749 23.35 -21.29 -25.92
N GLY A 750 22.30 -22.08 -25.69
CA GLY A 750 21.65 -22.93 -26.69
C GLY A 750 21.20 -24.28 -26.13
N ASN A 751 20.21 -24.88 -26.78
CA ASN A 751 19.72 -26.22 -26.43
C ASN A 751 19.61 -27.13 -27.68
N PRO A 752 20.60 -28.00 -27.96
CA PRO A 752 21.92 -28.05 -27.32
C PRO A 752 22.86 -26.94 -27.83
N MET A 753 23.82 -26.52 -27.01
CA MET A 753 25.00 -25.79 -27.48
C MET A 753 25.91 -26.77 -28.22
N VAL A 754 25.86 -26.73 -29.55
CA VAL A 754 26.54 -27.68 -30.43
C VAL A 754 28.06 -27.66 -30.29
N ALA A 755 28.69 -28.77 -30.66
CA ALA A 755 30.14 -28.93 -30.69
C ALA A 755 30.83 -27.83 -31.53
N GLY A 756 31.91 -27.26 -31.01
CA GLY A 756 32.69 -26.21 -31.68
C GLY A 756 32.08 -24.80 -31.61
N THR A 757 30.97 -24.61 -30.88
CA THR A 757 30.33 -23.29 -30.72
C THR A 757 31.25 -22.33 -29.95
N ASN A 758 31.40 -21.11 -30.46
CA ASN A 758 32.15 -20.02 -29.80
C ASN A 758 31.32 -18.73 -29.86
N ILE A 759 30.87 -18.24 -28.72
CA ILE A 759 29.94 -17.11 -28.59
C ILE A 759 30.56 -16.05 -27.69
N SER A 760 30.70 -14.84 -28.22
CA SER A 760 31.03 -13.65 -27.43
C SER A 760 29.78 -12.79 -27.21
N LEU A 761 29.53 -12.37 -25.97
CA LEU A 761 28.41 -11.51 -25.57
C LEU A 761 28.89 -10.39 -24.63
N GLY A 762 28.10 -9.31 -24.53
CA GLY A 762 28.37 -8.19 -23.64
C GLY A 762 27.19 -7.92 -22.72
N LEU A 763 27.38 -7.99 -21.41
CA LEU A 763 26.35 -7.67 -20.42
C LEU A 763 26.64 -6.31 -19.79
N ARG A 764 25.63 -5.44 -19.71
CA ARG A 764 25.75 -4.10 -19.11
C ARG A 764 25.15 -4.08 -17.71
N PHE A 765 25.86 -3.44 -16.80
CA PHE A 765 25.50 -3.25 -15.41
C PHE A 765 25.60 -1.77 -15.03
N ALA A 766 24.76 -1.34 -14.09
CA ALA A 766 24.87 -0.07 -13.41
C ALA A 766 25.27 -0.32 -11.96
N VAL A 767 26.19 0.48 -11.40
CA VAL A 767 26.70 0.30 -10.03
C VAL A 767 26.43 1.56 -9.20
N PRO A 768 25.16 1.80 -8.79
CA PRO A 768 24.78 3.03 -8.09
C PRO A 768 25.14 3.05 -6.59
N ARG A 769 25.26 1.88 -5.94
CA ARG A 769 25.31 1.76 -4.47
C ARG A 769 26.75 1.53 -3.97
N LEU A 770 27.60 2.56 -3.96
CA LEU A 770 29.02 2.45 -3.57
C LEU A 770 29.36 3.00 -2.16
N GLU A 771 28.36 3.39 -1.36
CA GLU A 771 28.59 4.12 -0.10
C GLU A 771 29.04 3.24 1.08
N LYS A 772 28.87 1.90 0.98
CA LYS A 772 29.13 0.96 2.09
C LYS A 772 30.17 -0.13 1.77
N THR A 773 30.91 0.00 0.67
CA THR A 773 31.68 -1.13 0.11
C THR A 773 33.14 -1.23 0.54
N ASN A 774 33.66 -2.46 0.41
CA ASN A 774 35.09 -2.77 0.39
C ASN A 774 35.77 -2.16 -0.85
N VAL A 775 37.10 -2.23 -0.92
CA VAL A 775 37.95 -1.63 -1.98
C VAL A 775 37.62 -2.12 -3.42
N SER A 776 36.87 -3.21 -3.58
CA SER A 776 36.52 -3.79 -4.89
C SER A 776 35.17 -4.53 -4.88
N ILE A 777 34.55 -4.64 -6.05
CA ILE A 777 33.39 -5.51 -6.31
C ILE A 777 33.80 -6.73 -7.15
N ASN A 778 33.11 -7.85 -6.94
CA ASN A 778 33.39 -9.12 -7.63
C ASN A 778 32.17 -9.57 -8.46
N PHE A 779 32.43 -10.04 -9.68
CA PHE A 779 31.46 -10.74 -10.52
C PHE A 779 31.93 -12.17 -10.73
N ASP A 780 31.07 -13.14 -10.44
CA ASP A 780 31.39 -14.56 -10.58
C ASP A 780 30.58 -15.18 -11.71
N LEU A 781 31.23 -15.93 -12.60
CA LEU A 781 30.63 -16.48 -13.80
C LEU A 781 30.92 -17.97 -13.97
N GLN A 782 29.91 -18.73 -14.40
CA GLN A 782 30.01 -20.16 -14.72
C GLN A 782 28.98 -20.56 -15.77
N ILE A 783 29.32 -21.48 -16.68
CA ILE A 783 28.36 -22.13 -17.58
C ILE A 783 27.95 -23.46 -16.96
N ARG A 784 26.65 -23.78 -17.02
CA ARG A 784 26.09 -25.08 -16.57
C ARG A 784 25.24 -25.69 -17.68
N SER A 785 25.16 -27.02 -17.71
CA SER A 785 24.32 -27.79 -18.63
C SER A 785 23.64 -28.96 -17.89
N SER A 786 22.59 -29.53 -18.46
CA SER A 786 21.87 -30.68 -17.86
C SER A 786 22.47 -32.05 -18.21
N ASN A 787 23.68 -32.08 -18.76
CA ASN A 787 24.41 -33.31 -19.07
C ASN A 787 24.83 -34.04 -17.77
N LYS A 788 24.89 -35.37 -17.80
CA LYS A 788 25.31 -36.17 -16.64
C LYS A 788 26.82 -36.07 -16.39
N ASP A 789 27.59 -36.03 -17.47
CA ASP A 789 29.05 -36.05 -17.44
C ASP A 789 29.60 -34.69 -17.88
N ASN A 790 30.50 -34.12 -17.09
CA ASN A 790 31.12 -32.80 -17.29
C ASN A 790 30.13 -31.63 -17.58
N PRO A 791 29.12 -31.39 -16.74
CA PRO A 791 28.08 -30.38 -16.99
C PRO A 791 28.54 -28.92 -16.89
N ASP A 792 29.63 -28.66 -16.17
CA ASP A 792 30.02 -27.30 -15.77
C ASP A 792 31.31 -26.84 -16.46
N SER A 793 31.44 -25.53 -16.70
CA SER A 793 32.69 -24.90 -17.13
C SER A 793 33.63 -24.56 -15.98
N ASN A 794 34.82 -24.04 -16.32
CA ASN A 794 35.68 -23.33 -15.36
C ASN A 794 34.96 -22.12 -14.75
N PHE A 795 35.24 -21.85 -13.47
CA PHE A 795 34.77 -20.69 -12.74
C PHE A 795 35.63 -19.47 -13.04
N VAL A 796 35.01 -18.31 -13.28
CA VAL A 796 35.70 -17.05 -13.56
C VAL A 796 35.22 -15.99 -12.57
N SER A 797 36.14 -15.39 -11.82
CA SER A 797 35.85 -14.27 -10.92
C SER A 797 36.54 -13.01 -11.43
N LEU A 798 35.78 -11.92 -11.60
CA LEU A 798 36.27 -10.62 -12.04
C LEU A 798 36.21 -9.62 -10.88
N GLN A 799 37.37 -9.14 -10.46
CA GLN A 799 37.50 -8.11 -9.43
C GLN A 799 37.67 -6.73 -10.08
N ILE A 800 36.84 -5.77 -9.67
CA ILE A 800 36.85 -4.39 -10.20
C ILE A 800 37.04 -3.43 -9.04
N ASN A 801 37.98 -2.50 -9.18
CA ASN A 801 38.38 -1.61 -8.09
C ASN A 801 37.43 -0.41 -7.96
N ILE A 802 37.18 0.01 -6.72
CA ILE A 802 36.42 1.22 -6.42
C ILE A 802 37.40 2.36 -6.10
N THR A 803 37.18 3.52 -6.71
CA THR A 803 38.03 4.72 -6.55
C THR A 803 37.18 5.94 -6.21
N ALA A 804 37.72 6.86 -5.42
CA ALA A 804 37.09 8.15 -5.12
C ALA A 804 37.77 9.26 -5.94
N VAL A 805 36.98 10.10 -6.60
CA VAL A 805 37.45 11.24 -7.38
C VAL A 805 36.65 12.49 -7.00
N ALA A 806 37.30 13.44 -6.35
CA ALA A 806 36.73 14.75 -6.04
C ALA A 806 37.41 15.84 -6.87
N GLN A 807 36.63 16.81 -7.35
CA GLN A 807 37.12 17.95 -8.14
C GLN A 807 36.69 19.23 -7.44
N VAL A 808 37.57 19.76 -6.60
CA VAL A 808 37.32 20.95 -5.80
C VAL A 808 37.77 22.20 -6.57
N GLU A 809 36.84 23.12 -6.75
CA GLU A 809 37.10 24.46 -7.27
C GLU A 809 36.92 25.47 -6.14
N ILE A 810 37.77 26.50 -6.12
CA ILE A 810 37.62 27.68 -5.25
C ILE A 810 37.41 28.91 -6.13
N ARG A 811 36.40 29.70 -5.80
CA ARG A 811 36.08 30.97 -6.45
C ARG A 811 36.09 32.09 -5.43
N GLY A 812 36.54 33.26 -5.85
CA GLY A 812 36.61 34.46 -5.00
C GLY A 812 36.15 35.68 -5.77
N VAL A 813 35.36 36.54 -5.14
CA VAL A 813 34.95 37.84 -5.70
C VAL A 813 35.00 38.93 -4.64
N SER A 814 35.33 40.15 -5.06
CA SER A 814 35.34 41.34 -4.21
C SER A 814 34.27 42.33 -4.66
N HIS A 815 33.51 42.89 -3.71
CA HIS A 815 32.43 43.86 -3.93
C HIS A 815 32.62 45.08 -3.03
N PRO A 816 32.96 46.26 -3.58
CA PRO A 816 33.25 46.53 -5.00
C PRO A 816 34.63 45.97 -5.44
N PRO A 817 34.81 45.63 -6.74
CA PRO A 817 36.09 45.10 -7.24
C PRO A 817 37.21 46.15 -7.31
N GLN A 818 36.85 47.44 -7.23
CA GLN A 818 37.78 48.56 -7.19
C GLN A 818 37.17 49.72 -6.41
N ILE A 819 38.01 50.45 -5.68
CA ILE A 819 37.66 51.70 -5.01
C ILE A 819 38.39 52.84 -5.72
N VAL A 820 37.66 53.91 -6.05
CA VAL A 820 38.23 55.12 -6.64
C VAL A 820 38.49 56.14 -5.53
N LEU A 821 39.73 56.64 -5.45
CA LEU A 821 40.14 57.69 -4.51
C LEU A 821 40.20 59.06 -5.22
N PRO A 822 39.85 60.18 -4.55
CA PRO A 822 39.40 60.29 -3.16
C PRO A 822 37.94 59.87 -2.95
N ILE A 823 37.63 59.34 -1.75
CA ILE A 823 36.26 58.94 -1.37
C ILE A 823 35.39 60.18 -1.20
N HIS A 824 34.19 60.19 -1.79
CA HIS A 824 33.29 61.33 -1.75
C HIS A 824 32.71 61.51 -0.33
N ASN A 825 32.83 62.72 0.24
CA ASN A 825 32.34 63.09 1.58
C ASN A 825 33.04 62.37 2.75
N TRP A 826 34.23 61.81 2.52
CA TRP A 826 35.04 61.25 3.60
C TRP A 826 35.98 62.33 4.16
N GLU A 827 35.91 62.55 5.47
CA GLU A 827 36.81 63.42 6.23
C GLU A 827 37.54 62.57 7.28
N PRO A 828 38.85 62.75 7.48
CA PRO A 828 39.61 61.97 8.44
C PRO A 828 39.23 62.32 9.88
N GLU A 829 38.84 61.32 10.66
CA GLU A 829 38.43 61.44 12.06
C GLU A 829 39.42 60.71 12.98
N GLU A 830 39.80 61.29 14.12
CA GLU A 830 40.86 60.72 14.99
C GLU A 830 40.42 59.42 15.67
N GLU A 831 39.13 59.30 16.00
CA GLU A 831 38.52 58.09 16.58
C GLU A 831 37.21 57.77 15.84
N PRO A 832 37.28 57.01 14.73
CA PRO A 832 36.08 56.66 13.98
C PRO A 832 35.21 55.69 14.79
N HIS A 833 33.92 56.03 14.94
CA HIS A 833 32.91 55.23 15.60
C HIS A 833 31.90 54.61 14.62
N ARG A 834 31.87 55.06 13.36
CA ARG A 834 31.00 54.53 12.30
C ARG A 834 31.83 54.03 11.11
N GLU A 835 31.30 53.03 10.41
CA GLU A 835 31.94 52.47 9.20
C GLU A 835 32.19 53.53 8.13
N GLU A 836 31.26 54.48 7.98
CA GLU A 836 31.33 55.61 7.04
C GLU A 836 32.55 56.53 7.31
N GLU A 837 33.01 56.59 8.56
CA GLU A 837 34.16 57.40 9.01
C GLU A 837 35.48 56.66 8.72
N VAL A 838 35.45 55.33 8.62
CA VAL A 838 36.62 54.49 8.26
C VAL A 838 36.81 54.45 6.74
N GLY A 839 35.75 54.18 5.98
CA GLY A 839 35.83 54.07 4.52
C GLY A 839 34.70 53.23 3.91
N PRO A 840 34.73 53.02 2.58
CA PRO A 840 33.73 52.20 1.90
C PRO A 840 33.85 50.73 2.34
N LEU A 841 32.70 50.09 2.52
CA LEU A 841 32.61 48.64 2.75
C LEU A 841 33.18 47.86 1.55
N VAL A 842 34.03 46.87 1.84
CA VAL A 842 34.56 45.93 0.85
C VAL A 842 34.27 44.51 1.30
N GLU A 843 33.37 43.84 0.59
CA GLU A 843 33.02 42.45 0.83
C GLU A 843 33.90 41.53 -0.03
N HIS A 844 34.54 40.53 0.58
CA HIS A 844 35.24 39.46 -0.13
C HIS A 844 34.50 38.14 0.09
N ILE A 845 33.94 37.59 -0.98
CA ILE A 845 33.17 36.34 -0.94
C ILE A 845 34.04 35.23 -1.53
N TYR A 846 34.27 34.17 -0.74
CA TYR A 846 34.96 32.96 -1.17
C TYR A 846 33.99 31.78 -1.17
N GLU A 847 33.89 31.07 -2.29
CA GLU A 847 33.04 29.90 -2.48
C GLU A 847 33.92 28.69 -2.81
N MET A 848 33.81 27.62 -2.02
CA MET A 848 34.41 26.33 -2.32
C MET A 848 33.33 25.40 -2.84
N HIS A 849 33.50 24.88 -4.04
CA HIS A 849 32.51 24.04 -4.70
C HIS A 849 33.15 22.74 -5.18
N ASN A 850 32.65 21.61 -4.69
CA ASN A 850 33.04 20.29 -5.19
C ASN A 850 32.17 19.94 -6.40
N THR A 851 32.78 19.98 -7.58
CA THR A 851 32.15 19.59 -8.85
C THR A 851 32.32 18.10 -9.18
N GLY A 852 33.14 17.39 -8.38
CA GLY A 852 33.39 15.97 -8.57
C GLY A 852 32.25 15.09 -8.04
N PRO A 853 32.18 13.83 -8.51
CA PRO A 853 31.15 12.89 -8.09
C PRO A 853 31.30 12.46 -6.62
N SER A 854 32.52 12.36 -6.11
CA SER A 854 32.76 11.89 -4.74
C SER A 854 32.67 13.03 -3.72
N THR A 855 32.04 12.77 -2.58
CA THR A 855 31.97 13.69 -1.43
C THR A 855 33.31 13.75 -0.68
N ILE A 856 33.51 14.85 0.05
CA ILE A 856 34.71 15.09 0.87
C ILE A 856 34.23 15.24 2.32
N SER A 857 34.85 14.52 3.25
CA SER A 857 34.47 14.55 4.67
C SER A 857 34.99 15.80 5.38
N GLU A 858 36.24 16.18 5.12
CA GLU A 858 36.91 17.32 5.75
C GLU A 858 37.73 18.09 4.72
N THR A 859 37.67 19.42 4.79
CA THR A 859 38.44 20.33 3.95
C THR A 859 38.89 21.53 4.78
N LEU A 860 40.05 22.09 4.45
CA LEU A 860 40.61 23.27 5.11
C LEU A 860 40.69 24.42 4.09
N LEU A 861 40.02 25.53 4.37
CA LEU A 861 40.12 26.77 3.60
C LEU A 861 40.96 27.78 4.37
N GLU A 862 42.13 28.11 3.83
CA GLU A 862 43.01 29.14 4.38
C GLU A 862 42.87 30.45 3.59
N VAL A 863 42.43 31.53 4.27
CA VAL A 863 42.27 32.86 3.66
C VAL A 863 43.30 33.81 4.24
N GLY A 864 44.23 34.28 3.40
CA GLY A 864 45.16 35.34 3.76
C GLY A 864 44.51 36.71 3.65
N TRP A 865 44.35 37.43 4.76
CA TRP A 865 43.75 38.77 4.78
C TRP A 865 44.80 39.90 4.92
N PRO A 866 44.82 40.90 4.03
CA PRO A 866 45.74 42.02 4.12
C PRO A 866 45.24 43.06 5.14
N PHE A 867 45.47 42.78 6.43
CA PHE A 867 44.98 43.63 7.53
C PHE A 867 45.74 44.96 7.68
N SER A 868 47.07 44.95 7.56
CA SER A 868 47.90 46.15 7.74
C SER A 868 49.16 46.14 6.88
N SER A 869 49.69 47.33 6.59
CA SER A 869 50.97 47.51 5.91
C SER A 869 51.69 48.73 6.51
N ARG A 870 52.97 48.56 6.87
CA ARG A 870 53.83 49.63 7.41
C ARG A 870 53.28 50.36 8.64
N GLY A 871 52.44 49.68 9.44
CA GLY A 871 51.84 50.26 10.64
C GLY A 871 50.48 50.94 10.41
N GLU A 872 50.00 50.96 9.16
CA GLU A 872 48.67 51.49 8.81
C GLU A 872 47.70 50.35 8.46
N PHE A 873 46.42 50.51 8.79
CA PHE A 873 45.38 49.55 8.43
C PHE A 873 45.05 49.66 6.94
N LEU A 874 44.87 48.51 6.28
CA LEU A 874 44.44 48.44 4.88
C LEU A 874 42.95 48.12 4.81
N LEU A 875 42.60 46.84 4.90
CA LEU A 875 41.23 46.38 4.99
C LEU A 875 40.95 45.97 6.43
N TYR A 876 40.17 46.79 7.13
CA TYR A 876 39.66 46.48 8.46
C TYR A 876 38.52 45.46 8.31
N ILE A 877 38.63 44.30 9.01
CA ILE A 877 37.60 43.25 9.01
C ILE A 877 36.49 43.63 9.99
#